data_AF-A6GF91-F1
#
_entry.id   AF-A6GF91-F1
#
_cell.length_a   1.000
_cell.length_b   1.000
_cell.length_c   1.000
_cell.angle_alpha   90.00
_cell.angle_beta   90.00
_cell.angle_gamma   90.00
#
_symmetry.space_group_name_H-M   'P 1'
#
loop_
_entity.id
_entity.type
_entity.pdbx_description
1 polymer ?
#
loop_
_entity_poly.entity_id
_entity_poly.type
_entity_poly.pdbx_seq_one_letter_code
_entity_poly.pdbx_strand_id
1 'polypeptide(L)'
;MARSRAFSLVSAVSSLSAVTLVACTVMGVQGCRADAGSADPTVLAAGSGDTLGPKVDSAKMMAAIEHLASDELQGRFTLDPQIEEAAGWIAGHHTALGLVPPPKAESMRVSYGLLIDVEPEGEQRLAVGGKAVDAERFVARGEGRSGEAKGELVFAGYAAQWQPSDQPEVPPIREGVEIPKPTVAGYDDLAGLELQGKVALILDATPNTPDLARLFATMRSIAEDFDAKVGPLREAEDIKGLEALHRDARERLAVLVGGYIDVSKLGDDYWKVEDPKANFDIQMAAMAFMEQAMANPQFNPAEHGLAKKLERLAAAGAVGVVMVRGPRSEPDPGARERDALGDANERELSNHPTVMAEPGPLPLVQLSWREADRLFDIGGERLSEVQAAIDSDYTPRSTPLGVEVDLHTELKETRVDVPNVVAMLPGKTDEIVLIGAHFDHIGNDESGDCRAVVRRGQEPDTVCNGADDNASGTAMIMDLARGFAERAEATGEPLERTLVFAHFSGEELGLLGSRALAENAPFDMDEVVAMVNLDMVGRLGPQGLAVGGIYSSEQWMPLLDEVGNHGMRILYEGGTTTRSDHAHWFRRQTPVLFFFTGVHPDYHRAGDEIDEIDVEGLGSIGQLVSDLVFRLGEGYAIEWGELGPGEGIGRGLPGDDESTIVKVVGADGQPL
;
A
#
# COMPACT_ATOMS: atom_id res chain seq x y z
N MET A 1 55.24 8.43 -28.21
CA MET A 1 54.84 7.19 -28.93
C MET A 1 53.94 6.38 -28.01
N ALA A 2 52.78 5.95 -28.53
CA ALA A 2 51.87 4.90 -28.07
C ALA A 2 51.13 5.01 -26.71
N ARG A 3 49.81 5.30 -26.81
CA ARG A 3 48.60 4.60 -26.25
C ARG A 3 48.63 4.12 -24.77
N SER A 4 47.57 4.11 -23.95
CA SER A 4 46.14 4.46 -24.03
C SER A 4 45.47 4.06 -22.69
N ARG A 5 44.64 4.96 -22.13
CA ARG A 5 43.35 4.78 -21.41
C ARG A 5 43.21 3.98 -20.08
N ALA A 6 42.22 4.50 -19.34
CA ALA A 6 41.36 3.91 -18.30
C ALA A 6 41.89 4.00 -16.86
N PHE A 7 41.29 4.89 -16.07
CA PHE A 7 40.78 4.66 -14.70
C PHE A 7 40.38 6.01 -14.07
N SER A 8 39.07 6.17 -13.80
CA SER A 8 38.46 6.90 -12.67
C SER A 8 37.11 7.49 -13.10
N LEU A 9 36.03 6.76 -12.83
CA LEU A 9 34.63 7.22 -12.80
C LEU A 9 33.76 6.06 -12.28
N VAL A 10 33.91 5.73 -11.00
CA VAL A 10 32.95 4.92 -10.22
C VAL A 10 32.95 5.48 -8.80
N SER A 11 32.22 6.58 -8.60
CA SER A 11 31.76 7.08 -7.29
C SER A 11 30.85 8.27 -7.57
N ALA A 12 29.60 7.98 -7.93
CA ALA A 12 28.44 8.90 -7.96
C ALA A 12 27.25 8.22 -8.67
N VAL A 13 26.81 7.03 -8.20
CA VAL A 13 25.52 6.44 -8.59
C VAL A 13 25.00 5.67 -7.37
N SER A 14 24.52 6.40 -6.36
CA SER A 14 23.97 5.82 -5.13
C SER A 14 22.91 6.71 -4.47
N SER A 15 22.23 7.57 -5.23
CA SER A 15 21.25 8.50 -4.64
C SER A 15 20.27 9.04 -5.70
N LEU A 16 19.58 8.11 -6.38
CA LEU A 16 18.55 8.43 -7.38
C LEU A 16 17.48 7.32 -7.45
N SER A 17 16.83 7.01 -6.32
CA SER A 17 15.83 5.93 -6.25
C SER A 17 14.49 6.30 -5.57
N ALA A 18 14.11 7.58 -5.48
CA ALA A 18 12.87 7.96 -4.79
C ALA A 18 11.91 8.91 -5.54
N VAL A 19 12.20 9.36 -6.77
CA VAL A 19 11.30 10.29 -7.52
C VAL A 19 10.99 9.83 -8.96
N THR A 20 11.37 8.61 -9.35
CA THR A 20 11.10 8.06 -10.70
C THR A 20 10.19 6.83 -10.68
N LEU A 21 9.22 6.79 -9.76
CA LEU A 21 8.25 5.67 -9.67
C LEU A 21 6.79 6.14 -9.75
N VAL A 22 6.47 7.01 -10.72
CA VAL A 22 5.08 7.24 -11.18
C VAL A 22 4.98 7.32 -12.72
N ALA A 23 6.05 7.09 -13.50
CA ALA A 23 6.02 7.29 -14.97
C ALA A 23 6.57 6.15 -15.85
N CYS A 24 6.90 4.97 -15.33
CA CYS A 24 7.37 3.84 -16.16
C CYS A 24 6.69 2.52 -15.81
N THR A 25 5.38 2.43 -16.03
CA THR A 25 4.65 1.15 -16.01
C THR A 25 3.69 0.96 -17.18
N VAL A 26 3.76 1.79 -18.22
CA VAL A 26 2.95 1.62 -19.44
C VAL A 26 3.79 2.00 -20.64
N MET A 27 4.40 1.01 -21.30
CA MET A 27 4.78 0.96 -22.73
C MET A 27 5.91 -0.07 -22.91
N GLY A 28 5.53 -1.33 -23.12
CA GLY A 28 6.47 -2.38 -23.49
C GLY A 28 7.10 -2.11 -24.86
N VAL A 29 8.43 -2.07 -24.92
CA VAL A 29 9.22 -2.32 -26.14
C VAL A 29 10.52 -3.04 -25.76
N GLN A 30 10.77 -4.18 -26.42
CA GLN A 30 11.96 -5.02 -26.29
C GLN A 30 13.21 -4.38 -26.90
N GLY A 31 14.37 -4.68 -26.31
CA GLY A 31 15.61 -4.81 -27.06
C GLY A 31 16.87 -4.44 -26.32
N CYS A 32 17.55 -5.41 -25.69
CA CYS A 32 18.97 -5.70 -25.90
C CYS A 32 19.41 -6.88 -25.00
N ARG A 33 19.67 -8.04 -25.63
CA ARG A 33 20.39 -9.16 -25.03
C ARG A 33 21.87 -8.79 -24.87
N ALA A 34 22.45 -9.12 -23.72
CA ALA A 34 23.88 -9.33 -23.57
C ALA A 34 24.09 -10.74 -23.00
N ASP A 35 24.91 -11.52 -23.68
CA ASP A 35 25.25 -12.92 -23.35
C ASP A 35 25.87 -13.01 -21.95
N ALA A 36 25.19 -13.71 -21.04
CA ALA A 36 25.76 -14.15 -19.77
C ALA A 36 26.57 -15.44 -20.01
N GLY A 37 27.87 -15.35 -19.75
CA GLY A 37 28.76 -16.51 -19.75
C GLY A 37 28.35 -17.51 -18.66
N SER A 38 28.35 -18.78 -19.03
CA SER A 38 28.07 -19.92 -18.16
C SER A 38 28.99 -19.96 -16.94
N ALA A 39 28.43 -19.80 -15.75
CA ALA A 39 29.07 -20.27 -14.51
C ALA A 39 28.56 -21.69 -14.24
N ASP A 40 29.52 -22.59 -14.03
CA ASP A 40 29.38 -24.04 -13.89
C ASP A 40 28.70 -24.40 -12.55
N PRO A 41 27.58 -25.16 -12.52
CA PRO A 41 26.93 -25.55 -11.28
C PRO A 41 27.65 -26.80 -10.75
N THR A 42 28.54 -26.64 -9.78
CA THR A 42 29.08 -27.78 -9.03
C THR A 42 28.97 -27.60 -7.53
N VAL A 43 27.94 -28.28 -7.00
CA VAL A 43 27.93 -29.06 -5.75
C VAL A 43 28.34 -28.33 -4.47
N LEU A 44 27.34 -27.93 -3.68
CA LEU A 44 27.46 -27.93 -2.22
C LEU A 44 26.56 -29.02 -1.67
N ALA A 45 27.19 -30.08 -1.19
CA ALA A 45 26.51 -31.13 -0.46
C ALA A 45 26.03 -30.57 0.88
N ALA A 46 24.75 -30.78 1.19
CA ALA A 46 24.13 -30.54 2.49
C ALA A 46 25.06 -31.01 3.63
N GLY A 47 25.54 -30.05 4.42
CA GLY A 47 26.30 -30.31 5.63
C GLY A 47 25.40 -31.03 6.63
N SER A 48 25.83 -32.21 7.07
CA SER A 48 25.24 -32.98 8.17
C SER A 48 25.53 -32.31 9.52
N GLY A 49 24.91 -31.15 9.78
CA GLY A 49 24.76 -30.61 11.13
C GLY A 49 23.54 -31.26 11.80
N ASP A 50 23.64 -31.57 13.08
CA ASP A 50 22.48 -31.99 13.87
C ASP A 50 21.47 -30.83 13.89
N THR A 51 20.26 -31.05 13.38
CA THR A 51 19.17 -30.06 13.41
C THR A 51 18.63 -29.95 14.84
N LEU A 52 18.28 -28.75 15.28
CA LEU A 52 17.73 -28.54 16.63
C LEU A 52 16.24 -28.92 16.69
N GLY A 53 15.47 -28.45 15.71
CA GLY A 53 14.04 -28.68 15.59
C GLY A 53 13.69 -29.93 14.78
N PRO A 54 12.38 -30.20 14.62
CA PRO A 54 11.89 -31.23 13.72
C PRO A 54 12.43 -31.05 12.30
N LYS A 55 12.67 -32.17 11.62
CA LYS A 55 13.12 -32.15 10.23
C LYS A 55 11.98 -31.75 9.30
N VAL A 56 12.23 -30.78 8.42
CA VAL A 56 11.27 -30.36 7.38
C VAL A 56 11.21 -31.34 6.21
N ASP A 57 10.09 -31.33 5.48
CA ASP A 57 9.85 -32.15 4.29
C ASP A 57 9.51 -31.26 3.08
N SER A 58 10.52 -30.95 2.28
CA SER A 58 10.34 -30.15 1.07
C SER A 58 9.37 -30.77 0.06
N ALA A 59 9.21 -32.10 0.02
CA ALA A 59 8.24 -32.71 -0.88
C ALA A 59 6.80 -32.45 -0.41
N LYS A 60 6.57 -32.37 0.91
CA LYS A 60 5.28 -31.95 1.47
C LYS A 60 5.01 -30.47 1.24
N MET A 61 6.03 -29.62 1.40
CA MET A 61 5.90 -28.20 1.06
C MET A 61 5.57 -28.01 -0.42
N MET A 62 6.27 -28.67 -1.33
CA MET A 62 5.98 -28.59 -2.78
C MET A 62 4.57 -29.07 -3.12
N ALA A 63 4.09 -30.16 -2.51
CA ALA A 63 2.72 -30.62 -2.73
C ALA A 63 1.67 -29.62 -2.21
N ALA A 64 1.98 -28.87 -1.14
CA ALA A 64 1.12 -27.80 -0.66
C ALA A 64 1.15 -26.58 -1.57
N ILE A 65 2.32 -26.18 -2.07
CA ILE A 65 2.46 -25.10 -3.06
C ILE A 65 1.70 -25.46 -4.34
N GLU A 66 1.83 -26.69 -4.84
CA GLU A 66 1.12 -27.18 -6.03
C GLU A 66 -0.40 -27.07 -5.89
N HIS A 67 -0.93 -27.36 -4.71
CA HIS A 67 -2.35 -27.19 -4.46
C HIS A 67 -2.75 -25.72 -4.36
N LEU A 68 -2.04 -24.95 -3.53
CA LEU A 68 -2.39 -23.56 -3.24
C LEU A 68 -2.27 -22.70 -4.49
N ALA A 69 -1.15 -22.79 -5.21
CA ALA A 69 -0.88 -22.08 -6.46
C ALA A 69 -1.42 -22.80 -7.71
N SER A 70 -2.51 -23.56 -7.57
CA SER A 70 -3.18 -24.17 -8.72
C SER A 70 -4.13 -23.18 -9.40
N ASP A 71 -4.26 -23.31 -10.73
CA ASP A 71 -5.25 -22.57 -11.51
C ASP A 71 -6.66 -22.77 -10.94
N GLU A 72 -7.00 -23.93 -10.38
CA GLU A 72 -8.31 -24.17 -9.76
C GLU A 72 -8.63 -23.21 -8.62
N LEU A 73 -7.60 -22.74 -7.89
CA LEU A 73 -7.75 -21.77 -6.82
C LEU A 73 -7.66 -20.31 -7.29
N GLN A 74 -7.46 -20.06 -8.59
CA GLN A 74 -7.60 -18.76 -9.24
C GLN A 74 -6.86 -17.62 -8.51
N GLY A 75 -5.65 -17.89 -8.01
CA GLY A 75 -4.87 -16.91 -7.25
C GLY A 75 -5.42 -16.53 -5.86
N ARG A 76 -6.46 -17.22 -5.37
CA ARG A 76 -6.98 -17.10 -3.99
C ARG A 76 -7.24 -15.63 -3.58
N PHE A 77 -7.82 -14.85 -4.49
CA PHE A 77 -8.13 -13.45 -4.17
C PHE A 77 -9.06 -13.36 -2.97
N THR A 78 -8.76 -12.42 -2.06
CA THR A 78 -9.42 -12.35 -0.74
C THR A 78 -10.94 -12.23 -0.81
N LEU A 79 -11.51 -11.63 -1.86
CA LEU A 79 -12.95 -11.49 -2.01
C LEU A 79 -13.57 -12.55 -2.93
N ASP A 80 -12.77 -13.45 -3.49
CA ASP A 80 -13.23 -14.52 -4.37
C ASP A 80 -13.56 -15.78 -3.57
N PRO A 81 -14.50 -16.64 -4.03
CA PRO A 81 -14.89 -17.84 -3.31
C PRO A 81 -13.72 -18.81 -3.00
N GLN A 82 -12.67 -18.81 -3.81
CA GLN A 82 -11.51 -19.69 -3.68
C GLN A 82 -10.72 -19.44 -2.39
N ILE A 83 -10.82 -18.24 -1.79
CA ILE A 83 -10.20 -18.00 -0.48
C ILE A 83 -10.77 -18.94 0.60
N GLU A 84 -12.07 -19.25 0.51
CA GLU A 84 -12.75 -20.13 1.47
C GLU A 84 -12.40 -21.61 1.22
N GLU A 85 -12.15 -21.97 -0.05
CA GLU A 85 -11.67 -23.31 -0.41
C GLU A 85 -10.26 -23.54 0.12
N ALA A 86 -9.34 -22.58 -0.10
CA ALA A 86 -7.99 -22.62 0.43
C ALA A 86 -7.99 -22.66 1.97
N ALA A 87 -8.78 -21.80 2.63
CA ALA A 87 -8.89 -21.78 4.09
C ALA A 87 -9.45 -23.11 4.65
N GLY A 88 -10.44 -23.70 3.98
CA GLY A 88 -10.99 -25.00 4.34
C GLY A 88 -9.95 -26.12 4.22
N TRP A 89 -9.14 -26.10 3.17
CA TRP A 89 -8.08 -27.08 2.94
C TRP A 89 -6.95 -26.97 3.98
N ILE A 90 -6.46 -25.75 4.25
CA ILE A 90 -5.44 -25.48 5.29
C ILE A 90 -5.94 -25.91 6.68
N ALA A 91 -7.16 -25.52 7.06
CA ALA A 91 -7.75 -25.91 8.34
C ALA A 91 -7.93 -27.44 8.45
N GLY A 92 -8.30 -28.09 7.35
CA GLY A 92 -8.41 -29.55 7.26
C GLY A 92 -7.07 -30.25 7.49
N HIS A 93 -5.98 -29.74 6.92
CA HIS A 93 -4.62 -30.23 7.15
C HIS A 93 -4.24 -30.15 8.63
N HIS A 94 -4.41 -28.98 9.26
CA HIS A 94 -4.08 -28.80 10.69
C HIS A 94 -4.96 -29.67 11.60
N THR A 95 -6.24 -29.83 11.27
CA THR A 95 -7.14 -30.73 11.99
C THR A 95 -6.68 -32.19 11.90
N ALA A 96 -6.20 -32.63 10.73
CA ALA A 96 -5.69 -33.99 10.53
C ALA A 96 -4.41 -34.28 11.34
N LEU A 97 -3.65 -33.25 11.68
CA LEU A 97 -2.48 -33.31 12.56
C LEU A 97 -2.83 -33.26 14.06
N GLY A 98 -4.11 -33.06 14.41
CA GLY A 98 -4.57 -32.98 15.80
C GLY A 98 -4.34 -31.63 16.47
N LEU A 99 -4.03 -30.57 15.70
CA LEU A 99 -4.03 -29.21 16.22
C LEU A 99 -5.46 -28.79 16.62
N VAL A 100 -5.57 -27.74 17.44
CA VAL A 100 -6.83 -27.26 17.99
C VAL A 100 -7.11 -25.80 17.59
N PRO A 101 -8.37 -25.37 17.52
CA PRO A 101 -8.68 -23.96 17.34
C PRO A 101 -8.29 -23.13 18.57
N PRO A 102 -8.16 -21.80 18.42
CA PRO A 102 -8.01 -20.90 19.55
C PRO A 102 -9.11 -21.00 20.60
N PRO A 103 -8.82 -20.73 21.88
CA PRO A 103 -9.74 -20.97 22.99
C PRO A 103 -11.03 -20.14 22.92
N LYS A 104 -11.03 -18.98 22.26
CA LYS A 104 -12.22 -18.13 22.05
C LYS A 104 -12.80 -18.25 20.64
N ALA A 105 -12.34 -19.20 19.83
CA ALA A 105 -12.86 -19.46 18.48
C ALA A 105 -13.64 -20.77 18.41
N GLU A 106 -14.71 -20.80 17.62
CA GLU A 106 -15.50 -22.01 17.40
C GLU A 106 -14.80 -23.01 16.46
N SER A 107 -13.89 -22.52 15.63
CA SER A 107 -13.14 -23.31 14.66
C SER A 107 -11.77 -22.66 14.36
N MET A 108 -10.92 -23.34 13.60
CA MET A 108 -9.65 -22.76 13.14
C MET A 108 -9.87 -21.65 12.10
N ARG A 109 -11.03 -21.60 11.45
CA ARG A 109 -11.40 -20.48 10.57
C ARG A 109 -11.90 -19.32 11.45
N VAL A 110 -11.06 -18.31 11.57
CA VAL A 110 -11.32 -17.10 12.35
C VAL A 110 -11.65 -15.98 11.37
N SER A 111 -12.94 -15.83 11.07
CA SER A 111 -13.41 -14.86 10.08
C SER A 111 -13.47 -13.44 10.62
N TYR A 112 -13.31 -12.47 9.72
CA TYR A 112 -13.47 -11.04 9.99
C TYR A 112 -14.19 -10.36 8.82
N GLY A 113 -14.94 -9.30 9.12
CA GLY A 113 -15.80 -8.62 8.15
C GLY A 113 -15.10 -7.46 7.45
N LEU A 114 -15.00 -7.53 6.12
CA LEU A 114 -14.49 -6.46 5.27
C LEU A 114 -15.64 -5.62 4.72
N LEU A 115 -15.50 -4.30 4.79
CA LEU A 115 -16.44 -3.39 4.17
C LEU A 115 -16.17 -3.30 2.66
N ILE A 116 -17.17 -3.58 1.83
CA ILE A 116 -17.05 -3.53 0.36
C ILE A 116 -17.97 -2.49 -0.27
N ASP A 117 -19.01 -2.06 0.46
CA ASP A 117 -19.93 -1.04 0.01
C ASP A 117 -20.51 -0.23 1.17
N VAL A 118 -20.75 1.05 0.93
CA VAL A 118 -21.57 1.93 1.75
C VAL A 118 -22.43 2.78 0.83
N GLU A 119 -23.73 2.55 0.85
CA GLU A 119 -24.70 3.30 0.05
C GLU A 119 -25.64 4.11 0.95
N PRO A 120 -26.07 5.32 0.55
CA PRO A 120 -27.17 6.00 1.20
C PRO A 120 -28.45 5.16 1.13
N GLU A 121 -29.07 4.91 2.29
CA GLU A 121 -30.36 4.23 2.40
C GLU A 121 -31.33 5.12 3.19
N GLY A 122 -32.64 4.98 2.99
CA GLY A 122 -33.61 5.68 3.82
C GLY A 122 -33.62 7.21 3.65
N GLU A 123 -33.90 7.93 4.75
CA GLU A 123 -34.07 9.39 4.72
C GLU A 123 -32.71 10.11 4.74
N GLN A 124 -32.47 10.95 3.73
CA GLN A 124 -31.34 11.89 3.73
C GLN A 124 -31.87 13.30 3.91
N ARG A 125 -31.31 14.05 4.86
CA ARG A 125 -31.77 15.42 5.14
C ARG A 125 -30.59 16.36 5.34
N LEU A 126 -30.69 17.52 4.72
CA LEU A 126 -29.82 18.66 4.99
C LEU A 126 -30.69 19.92 5.03
N ALA A 127 -30.60 20.68 6.11
CA ALA A 127 -31.24 21.98 6.25
C ALA A 127 -30.24 23.03 6.72
N VAL A 128 -30.30 24.21 6.11
CA VAL A 128 -29.45 25.37 6.42
C VAL A 128 -30.34 26.54 6.81
N GLY A 129 -30.13 27.11 7.99
CA GLY A 129 -30.95 28.20 8.53
C GLY A 129 -32.43 27.83 8.63
N GLY A 130 -32.73 26.56 8.91
CA GLY A 130 -34.09 26.01 8.99
C GLY A 130 -34.79 25.78 7.64
N LYS A 131 -34.09 25.94 6.51
CA LYS A 131 -34.62 25.64 5.17
C LYS A 131 -33.99 24.36 4.64
N ALA A 132 -34.82 23.42 4.19
CA ALA A 132 -34.33 22.21 3.52
C ALA A 132 -33.55 22.57 2.25
N VAL A 133 -32.44 21.87 2.03
CA VAL A 133 -31.68 21.89 0.79
C VAL A 133 -32.29 20.84 -0.15
N ASP A 134 -32.39 21.15 -1.44
CA ASP A 134 -32.92 20.21 -2.43
C ASP A 134 -32.04 18.96 -2.50
N ALA A 135 -32.67 17.78 -2.56
CA ALA A 135 -31.98 16.49 -2.56
C ALA A 135 -31.02 16.29 -3.75
N GLU A 136 -31.20 17.02 -4.85
CA GLU A 136 -30.28 17.01 -6.00
C GLU A 136 -29.00 17.83 -5.75
N ARG A 137 -28.94 18.58 -4.64
CA ARG A 137 -27.83 19.50 -4.32
C ARG A 137 -26.91 18.97 -3.22
N PHE A 138 -27.23 17.84 -2.60
CA PHE A 138 -26.36 17.17 -1.66
C PHE A 138 -26.48 15.64 -1.75
N VAL A 139 -25.46 14.93 -1.28
CA VAL A 139 -25.46 13.46 -1.17
C VAL A 139 -24.81 13.05 0.15
N ALA A 140 -25.36 12.05 0.83
CA ALA A 140 -24.69 11.44 1.97
C ALA A 140 -23.50 10.62 1.50
N ARG A 141 -22.40 10.65 2.26
CA ARG A 141 -21.13 10.07 1.86
C ARG A 141 -20.81 8.86 2.73
N GLY A 142 -20.48 7.74 2.10
CA GLY A 142 -20.14 6.48 2.77
C GLY A 142 -18.87 6.55 3.61
N GLU A 143 -18.04 7.56 3.40
CA GLU A 143 -16.85 7.82 4.22
C GLU A 143 -17.17 8.43 5.59
N GLY A 144 -18.39 8.93 5.79
CA GLY A 144 -18.92 9.26 7.11
C GLY A 144 -19.84 8.16 7.62
N ARG A 145 -20.47 8.38 8.78
CA ARG A 145 -21.39 7.41 9.38
C ARG A 145 -22.86 7.84 9.32
N SER A 146 -23.75 6.91 9.59
CA SER A 146 -25.15 7.22 9.89
C SER A 146 -25.28 8.07 11.15
N GLY A 147 -26.18 9.04 11.14
CA GLY A 147 -26.54 9.83 12.31
C GLY A 147 -27.09 11.21 12.00
N GLU A 148 -27.50 11.87 13.08
CA GLU A 148 -27.97 13.25 13.05
C GLU A 148 -26.92 14.18 13.63
N ALA A 149 -26.75 15.36 13.01
CA ALA A 149 -25.94 16.43 13.55
C ALA A 149 -26.65 17.77 13.40
N LYS A 150 -26.65 18.55 14.47
CA LYS A 150 -27.22 19.88 14.48
C LYS A 150 -26.33 20.84 15.24
N GLY A 151 -26.03 21.99 14.64
CA GLY A 151 -25.20 23.00 15.28
C GLY A 151 -24.94 24.21 14.39
N GLU A 152 -24.27 25.22 14.97
CA GLU A 152 -23.72 26.33 14.20
C GLU A 152 -22.72 25.80 13.17
N LEU A 153 -22.76 26.34 11.95
CA LEU A 153 -21.84 26.01 10.88
C LEU A 153 -20.56 26.85 11.00
N VAL A 154 -19.42 26.18 10.91
CA VAL A 154 -18.10 26.81 10.91
C VAL A 154 -17.36 26.38 9.66
N PHE A 155 -16.90 27.34 8.86
CA PHE A 155 -15.99 27.06 7.77
C PHE A 155 -14.61 26.74 8.35
N ALA A 156 -14.09 25.55 8.05
CA ALA A 156 -12.84 25.03 8.57
C ALA A 156 -11.82 24.79 7.43
N GLY A 157 -11.87 25.60 6.38
CA GLY A 157 -10.92 25.50 5.25
C GLY A 157 -10.91 24.12 4.62
N TYR A 158 -9.72 23.55 4.42
CA TYR A 158 -9.52 22.17 3.98
C TYR A 158 -9.45 21.17 5.14
N ALA A 159 -9.58 21.65 6.39
CA ALA A 159 -9.22 20.93 7.61
C ALA A 159 -7.79 20.37 7.58
N ALA A 160 -6.88 21.07 6.89
CA ALA A 160 -5.49 20.63 6.69
C ALA A 160 -4.51 21.28 7.68
N GLN A 161 -3.32 20.70 7.78
CA GLN A 161 -2.20 21.25 8.54
C GLN A 161 -0.87 20.96 7.83
N TRP A 162 0.10 21.85 7.98
CA TRP A 162 1.43 21.69 7.39
C TRP A 162 2.46 22.54 8.12
N GLN A 163 3.66 22.02 8.29
CA GLN A 163 4.82 22.73 8.80
C GLN A 163 6.01 22.59 7.83
N PRO A 164 6.99 23.51 7.86
CA PRO A 164 8.16 23.44 6.98
C PRO A 164 8.98 22.14 7.09
N SER A 165 8.91 21.45 8.23
CA SER A 165 9.53 20.14 8.44
C SER A 165 8.91 19.02 7.61
N ASP A 166 7.66 19.20 7.18
CA ASP A 166 6.89 18.20 6.45
C ASP A 166 7.22 18.24 4.95
N GLN A 167 7.95 19.27 4.51
CA GLN A 167 8.38 19.39 3.13
C GLN A 167 9.35 18.25 2.79
N PRO A 168 9.05 17.40 1.79
CA PRO A 168 9.95 16.32 1.39
C PRO A 168 11.25 16.89 0.81
N GLU A 169 12.34 16.16 1.00
CA GLU A 169 13.56 16.41 0.22
C GLU A 169 13.34 15.97 -1.22
N VAL A 170 13.53 16.90 -2.15
CA VAL A 170 13.30 16.64 -3.57
C VAL A 170 14.63 16.79 -4.32
N PRO A 171 15.12 15.74 -5.01
CA PRO A 171 16.26 15.88 -5.91
C PRO A 171 15.91 16.80 -7.08
N PRO A 172 16.88 17.55 -7.62
CA PRO A 172 16.63 18.45 -8.73
C PRO A 172 16.08 17.68 -9.95
N ILE A 173 14.96 18.16 -10.50
CA ILE A 173 14.31 17.57 -11.69
C ILE A 173 15.19 17.70 -12.94
N ARG A 174 16.06 18.72 -12.96
CA ARG A 174 17.05 18.99 -14.02
C ARG A 174 18.39 19.37 -13.40
N GLU A 175 19.48 18.92 -14.03
CA GLU A 175 20.83 19.25 -13.59
C GLU A 175 21.03 20.77 -13.51
N GLY A 176 21.41 21.27 -12.33
CA GLY A 176 21.63 22.71 -12.08
C GLY A 176 20.39 23.54 -11.76
N VAL A 177 19.20 22.93 -11.62
CA VAL A 177 17.97 23.62 -11.22
C VAL A 177 17.60 23.27 -9.77
N GLU A 178 17.81 24.20 -8.85
CA GLU A 178 17.33 24.07 -7.46
C GLU A 178 15.83 24.37 -7.38
N ILE A 179 15.06 23.50 -6.72
CA ILE A 179 13.64 23.74 -6.43
C ILE A 179 13.57 24.67 -5.21
N PRO A 180 12.96 25.87 -5.32
CA PRO A 180 12.81 26.78 -4.19
C PRO A 180 12.01 26.12 -3.07
N LYS A 181 12.44 26.30 -1.82
CA LYS A 181 11.63 25.88 -0.67
C LYS A 181 10.40 26.78 -0.50
N PRO A 182 9.28 26.26 0.02
CA PRO A 182 8.12 27.07 0.34
C PRO A 182 8.48 28.22 1.29
N THR A 183 7.86 29.39 1.09
CA THR A 183 8.09 30.58 1.93
C THR A 183 7.07 30.73 3.06
N VAL A 184 6.13 29.80 3.17
CA VAL A 184 5.05 29.78 4.16
C VAL A 184 5.60 29.30 5.51
N ALA A 185 5.24 29.97 6.61
CA ALA A 185 5.73 29.63 7.94
C ALA A 185 5.08 28.37 8.56
N GLY A 186 3.88 28.01 8.07
CA GLY A 186 3.05 26.90 8.51
C GLY A 186 1.60 27.14 8.09
N TYR A 187 0.78 26.09 8.10
CA TYR A 187 -0.63 26.10 7.75
C TYR A 187 -1.40 25.28 8.76
N ASP A 188 -2.51 25.80 9.29
CA ASP A 188 -3.41 25.04 10.15
C ASP A 188 -4.82 25.67 10.10
N ASP A 189 -5.76 24.95 9.48
CA ASP A 189 -7.16 25.39 9.37
C ASP A 189 -7.93 25.40 10.70
N LEU A 190 -7.51 24.58 11.68
CA LEU A 190 -8.22 24.43 12.95
C LEU A 190 -7.60 25.26 14.07
N ALA A 191 -6.47 25.92 13.80
CA ALA A 191 -5.79 26.76 14.78
C ALA A 191 -6.72 27.88 15.29
N GLY A 192 -7.07 27.82 16.58
CA GLY A 192 -7.94 28.80 17.23
C GLY A 192 -9.42 28.69 16.87
N LEU A 193 -9.84 27.62 16.19
CA LEU A 193 -11.23 27.40 15.77
C LEU A 193 -12.03 26.64 16.85
N GLU A 194 -13.14 27.23 17.31
CA GLU A 194 -14.04 26.58 18.27
C GLU A 194 -15.05 25.70 17.55
N LEU A 195 -14.87 24.37 17.59
CA LEU A 195 -15.72 23.38 16.91
C LEU A 195 -16.61 22.56 17.84
N GLN A 196 -16.46 22.69 19.16
CA GLN A 196 -17.22 21.89 20.12
C GLN A 196 -18.75 22.04 19.92
N GLY A 197 -19.42 20.94 19.55
CA GLY A 197 -20.86 20.91 19.32
C GLY A 197 -21.32 21.55 18.01
N LYS A 198 -20.40 21.84 17.08
CA LYS A 198 -20.66 22.54 15.82
C LYS A 198 -20.55 21.63 14.61
N VAL A 199 -21.13 22.07 13.50
CA VAL A 199 -21.00 21.39 12.19
C VAL A 199 -19.88 22.06 11.42
N ALA A 200 -18.95 21.29 10.87
CA ALA A 200 -17.85 21.81 10.07
C ALA A 200 -18.23 21.85 8.58
N LEU A 201 -18.02 22.99 7.92
CA LEU A 201 -18.00 23.12 6.47
C LEU A 201 -16.54 23.04 6.00
N ILE A 202 -16.21 22.04 5.18
CA ILE A 202 -14.83 21.85 4.67
C ILE A 202 -14.77 21.78 3.15
N LEU A 203 -13.62 22.14 2.61
CA LEU A 203 -13.21 21.84 1.25
C LEU A 203 -12.58 20.44 1.18
N ASP A 204 -12.89 19.72 0.10
CA ASP A 204 -12.24 18.46 -0.25
C ASP A 204 -10.76 18.68 -0.63
N ALA A 205 -9.91 17.64 -0.55
CA ALA A 205 -8.47 17.67 -0.86
C ALA A 205 -7.61 18.61 0.04
N THR A 206 -6.56 19.25 -0.48
CA THR A 206 -5.70 20.18 0.29
C THR A 206 -5.45 21.45 -0.51
N PRO A 207 -4.97 22.55 0.11
CA PRO A 207 -4.71 23.79 -0.60
C PRO A 207 -3.89 23.58 -1.87
N ASN A 208 -4.39 24.14 -2.97
CA ASN A 208 -3.78 24.09 -4.30
C ASN A 208 -3.51 22.68 -4.84
N THR A 209 -4.30 21.67 -4.44
CA THR A 209 -4.13 20.29 -4.90
C THR A 209 -5.32 19.84 -5.76
N PRO A 210 -5.12 19.48 -7.04
CA PRO A 210 -6.15 18.89 -7.88
C PRO A 210 -6.53 17.48 -7.41
N ASP A 211 -7.68 17.00 -7.88
CA ASP A 211 -7.87 15.55 -8.07
C ASP A 211 -6.84 15.03 -9.08
N LEU A 212 -5.80 14.35 -8.57
CA LEU A 212 -4.68 13.88 -9.37
C LEU A 212 -5.09 12.79 -10.36
N ALA A 213 -6.03 11.92 -9.99
CA ALA A 213 -6.50 10.84 -10.87
C ALA A 213 -7.17 11.42 -12.11
N ARG A 214 -8.08 12.40 -11.90
CA ARG A 214 -8.72 13.12 -13.00
C ARG A 214 -7.73 13.94 -13.81
N LEU A 215 -6.80 14.62 -13.16
CA LEU A 215 -5.76 15.39 -13.84
C LEU A 215 -4.97 14.50 -14.82
N PHE A 216 -4.47 13.36 -14.34
CA PHE A 216 -3.70 12.44 -15.18
C PHE A 216 -4.54 11.76 -16.26
N ALA A 217 -5.81 11.43 -15.98
CA ALA A 217 -6.74 10.91 -16.98
C ALA A 217 -6.98 11.91 -18.11
N THR A 218 -7.23 13.18 -17.78
CA THR A 218 -7.41 14.25 -18.78
C THR A 218 -6.11 14.52 -19.56
N MET A 219 -4.96 14.51 -18.89
CA MET A 219 -3.64 14.59 -19.54
C MET A 219 -3.46 13.48 -20.59
N ARG A 220 -3.76 12.23 -20.22
CA ARG A 220 -3.69 11.08 -21.14
C ARG A 220 -4.62 11.26 -22.33
N SER A 221 -5.87 11.69 -22.10
CA SER A 221 -6.83 11.98 -23.16
C SER A 221 -6.33 13.07 -24.14
N ILE A 222 -5.63 14.10 -23.66
CA ILE A 222 -5.00 15.11 -24.53
C ILE A 222 -3.93 14.47 -25.45
N ALA A 223 -3.11 13.57 -24.91
CA ALA A 223 -2.09 12.86 -25.71
C ALA A 223 -2.73 11.90 -26.74
N GLU A 224 -3.75 11.14 -26.34
CA GLU A 224 -4.49 10.24 -27.23
C GLU A 224 -5.18 11.01 -28.38
N ASP A 225 -5.80 12.15 -28.07
CA ASP A 225 -6.39 13.06 -29.07
C ASP A 225 -5.35 13.58 -30.06
N PHE A 226 -4.14 13.87 -29.59
CA PHE A 226 -3.02 14.30 -30.42
C PHE A 226 -2.61 13.16 -31.37
N ASP A 227 -2.37 11.97 -30.83
CA ASP A 227 -1.95 10.79 -31.59
C ASP A 227 -2.98 10.38 -32.65
N ALA A 228 -4.26 10.50 -32.35
CA ALA A 228 -5.34 10.23 -33.30
C ALA A 228 -5.34 11.20 -34.51
N LYS A 229 -4.84 12.43 -34.34
CA LYS A 229 -4.84 13.49 -35.37
C LYS A 229 -3.50 13.63 -36.10
N VAL A 230 -2.39 13.15 -35.52
CA VAL A 230 -1.04 13.38 -36.05
C VAL A 230 -0.75 12.60 -37.33
N GLY A 231 -1.29 11.39 -37.48
CA GLY A 231 -1.03 10.50 -38.62
C GLY A 231 -1.37 11.14 -39.98
N PRO A 232 -2.62 11.58 -40.21
CA PRO A 232 -3.01 12.21 -41.48
C PRO A 232 -2.21 13.46 -41.82
N LEU A 233 -1.83 14.25 -40.81
CA LEU A 233 -1.03 15.47 -41.00
C LEU A 233 0.42 15.16 -41.37
N ARG A 234 1.01 14.10 -40.80
CA ARG A 234 2.34 13.60 -41.16
C ARG A 234 2.37 13.07 -42.59
N GLU A 235 1.37 12.28 -42.97
CA GLU A 235 1.24 11.73 -44.33
C GLU A 235 1.08 12.83 -45.39
N ALA A 236 0.35 13.90 -45.06
CA ALA A 236 0.17 15.06 -45.92
C ALA A 236 1.37 16.03 -45.92
N GLU A 237 2.41 15.77 -45.12
CA GLU A 237 3.52 16.70 -44.84
C GLU A 237 3.05 18.10 -44.42
N ASP A 238 1.89 18.21 -43.75
CA ASP A 238 1.30 19.48 -43.32
C ASP A 238 1.96 19.99 -42.03
N ILE A 239 3.12 20.63 -42.19
CA ILE A 239 3.89 21.19 -41.08
C ILE A 239 3.09 22.22 -40.28
N LYS A 240 2.27 23.05 -40.95
CA LYS A 240 1.47 24.06 -40.25
C LYS A 240 0.36 23.42 -39.43
N GLY A 241 -0.28 22.37 -39.96
CA GLY A 241 -1.24 21.57 -39.22
C GLY A 241 -0.62 20.90 -38.00
N LEU A 242 0.59 20.34 -38.14
CA LEU A 242 1.33 19.74 -37.03
C LEU A 242 1.71 20.76 -35.95
N GLU A 243 2.20 21.94 -36.33
CA GLU A 243 2.49 23.04 -35.40
C GLU A 243 1.22 23.51 -34.66
N ALA A 244 0.10 23.61 -35.36
CA ALA A 244 -1.19 23.98 -34.77
C ALA A 244 -1.68 22.91 -33.79
N LEU A 245 -1.54 21.63 -34.12
CA LEU A 245 -1.93 20.52 -33.26
C LEU A 245 -1.06 20.46 -31.99
N HIS A 246 0.25 20.66 -32.12
CA HIS A 246 1.18 20.76 -30.98
C HIS A 246 0.84 21.94 -30.07
N ARG A 247 0.45 23.08 -30.65
CA ARG A 247 0.03 24.26 -29.90
C ARG A 247 -1.30 24.03 -29.17
N ASP A 248 -2.29 23.45 -29.85
CA ASP A 248 -3.59 23.10 -29.25
C ASP A 248 -3.42 22.18 -28.03
N ALA A 249 -2.62 21.13 -28.14
CA ALA A 249 -2.35 20.21 -27.04
C ALA A 249 -1.69 20.92 -25.83
N ARG A 250 -0.72 21.82 -26.08
CA ARG A 250 -0.07 22.63 -25.04
C ARG A 250 -1.03 23.64 -24.41
N GLU A 251 -1.86 24.31 -25.20
CA GLU A 251 -2.87 25.25 -24.68
C GLU A 251 -3.89 24.54 -23.80
N ARG A 252 -4.41 23.39 -24.25
CA ARG A 252 -5.33 22.56 -23.44
C ARG A 252 -4.69 22.13 -22.13
N LEU A 253 -3.44 21.71 -22.18
CA LEU A 253 -2.69 21.27 -21.01
C LEU A 253 -2.41 22.45 -20.05
N ALA A 254 -2.03 23.63 -20.57
CA ALA A 254 -1.87 24.84 -19.78
C ALA A 254 -3.19 25.29 -19.13
N VAL A 255 -4.33 25.18 -19.83
CA VAL A 255 -5.66 25.46 -19.26
C VAL A 255 -5.98 24.48 -18.12
N LEU A 256 -5.67 23.20 -18.29
CA LEU A 256 -5.91 22.15 -17.30
C LEU A 256 -5.15 22.43 -15.98
N VAL A 257 -3.86 22.80 -16.08
CA VAL A 257 -3.02 23.03 -14.89
C VAL A 257 -3.01 24.46 -14.40
N GLY A 258 -3.53 25.43 -15.17
CA GLY A 258 -3.43 26.85 -14.85
C GLY A 258 -4.24 27.30 -13.63
N GLY A 259 -5.06 26.40 -13.08
CA GLY A 259 -5.58 26.56 -11.72
C GLY A 259 -4.49 26.48 -10.65
N TYR A 260 -3.46 25.67 -10.85
CA TYR A 260 -2.54 25.24 -9.79
C TYR A 260 -1.14 25.85 -9.89
N ILE A 261 -0.79 26.36 -11.07
CA ILE A 261 0.50 26.97 -11.36
C ILE A 261 0.33 28.29 -12.09
N ASP A 262 1.39 29.09 -12.11
CA ASP A 262 1.43 30.31 -12.90
C ASP A 262 1.87 29.99 -14.33
N VAL A 263 0.89 29.79 -15.21
CA VAL A 263 1.13 29.48 -16.63
C VAL A 263 1.88 30.59 -17.37
N SER A 264 1.88 31.84 -16.86
CA SER A 264 2.65 32.93 -17.45
C SER A 264 4.16 32.78 -17.22
N LYS A 265 4.56 31.95 -16.25
CA LYS A 265 5.97 31.62 -15.95
C LYS A 265 6.47 30.38 -16.70
N LEU A 266 5.64 29.77 -17.54
CA LEU A 266 6.11 28.71 -18.43
C LEU A 266 7.11 29.31 -19.42
N GLY A 267 8.34 28.82 -19.38
CA GLY A 267 9.43 29.30 -20.23
C GLY A 267 9.16 29.06 -21.72
N ASP A 268 9.92 29.75 -22.57
CA ASP A 268 9.82 29.64 -24.04
C ASP A 268 9.92 28.19 -24.53
N ASP A 269 10.70 27.36 -23.85
CA ASP A 269 10.89 25.94 -24.17
C ASP A 269 9.58 25.13 -24.11
N TYR A 270 8.63 25.51 -23.25
CA TYR A 270 7.33 24.85 -23.20
C TYR A 270 6.54 25.10 -24.49
N TRP A 271 6.53 26.35 -24.96
CA TRP A 271 5.74 26.80 -26.11
C TRP A 271 6.41 26.51 -27.45
N LYS A 272 7.72 26.30 -27.45
CA LYS A 272 8.50 26.01 -28.65
C LYS A 272 8.26 24.58 -29.12
N VAL A 273 7.88 24.45 -30.39
CA VAL A 273 7.80 23.16 -31.09
C VAL A 273 9.11 22.96 -31.85
N GLU A 274 10.03 22.15 -31.30
CA GLU A 274 11.35 21.94 -31.92
C GLU A 274 11.29 21.09 -33.19
N ASP A 275 10.49 20.02 -33.15
CA ASP A 275 10.20 19.17 -34.30
C ASP A 275 8.68 18.95 -34.41
N PRO A 276 7.99 19.63 -35.33
CA PRO A 276 6.56 19.43 -35.55
C PRO A 276 6.20 17.99 -35.94
N LYS A 277 7.15 17.21 -36.46
CA LYS A 277 6.94 15.81 -36.82
C LYS A 277 7.08 14.86 -35.63
N ALA A 278 7.64 15.29 -34.50
CA ALA A 278 7.76 14.46 -33.31
C ALA A 278 6.38 14.18 -32.67
N ASN A 279 6.31 13.13 -31.84
CA ASN A 279 5.13 12.88 -31.00
C ASN A 279 5.02 13.98 -29.94
N PHE A 280 3.82 14.14 -29.36
CA PHE A 280 3.63 15.08 -28.26
C PHE A 280 4.29 14.53 -27.00
N ASP A 281 5.35 15.20 -26.55
CA ASP A 281 6.05 14.85 -25.32
C ASP A 281 5.31 15.39 -24.10
N ILE A 282 4.32 14.62 -23.65
CA ILE A 282 3.53 14.96 -22.47
C ILE A 282 4.37 14.96 -21.18
N GLN A 283 5.46 14.19 -21.14
CA GLN A 283 6.34 14.11 -19.96
C GLN A 283 7.13 15.39 -19.78
N MET A 284 7.74 15.90 -20.86
CA MET A 284 8.44 17.19 -20.84
C MET A 284 7.49 18.33 -20.45
N ALA A 285 6.27 18.31 -20.97
CA ALA A 285 5.24 19.29 -20.62
C ALA A 285 4.82 19.19 -19.14
N ALA A 286 4.63 17.97 -18.62
CA ALA A 286 4.32 17.71 -17.22
C ALA A 286 5.44 18.14 -16.26
N MET A 287 6.70 17.86 -16.61
CA MET A 287 7.87 18.25 -15.82
C MET A 287 7.96 19.76 -15.60
N ALA A 288 7.67 20.56 -16.63
CA ALA A 288 7.68 22.03 -16.53
C ALA A 288 6.65 22.57 -15.52
N PHE A 289 5.57 21.82 -15.27
CA PHE A 289 4.57 22.16 -14.26
C PHE A 289 4.96 21.67 -12.87
N MET A 290 5.50 20.46 -12.79
CA MET A 290 5.93 19.86 -11.52
C MET A 290 6.97 20.73 -10.81
N GLU A 291 7.90 21.36 -11.54
CA GLU A 291 8.87 22.29 -10.96
C GLU A 291 8.20 23.43 -10.15
N GLN A 292 7.12 24.02 -10.66
CA GLN A 292 6.37 25.04 -9.94
C GLN A 292 5.53 24.45 -8.80
N ALA A 293 4.91 23.29 -9.02
CA ALA A 293 4.10 22.63 -8.01
C ALA A 293 4.92 22.22 -6.78
N MET A 294 6.16 21.75 -6.97
CA MET A 294 7.04 21.31 -5.89
C MET A 294 7.64 22.46 -5.08
N ALA A 295 7.59 23.70 -5.59
CA ALA A 295 7.98 24.89 -4.84
C ALA A 295 6.93 25.30 -3.79
N ASN A 296 5.71 24.74 -3.89
CA ASN A 296 4.62 24.98 -2.94
C ASN A 296 4.66 24.02 -1.75
N PRO A 297 4.01 24.37 -0.61
CA PRO A 297 3.80 23.43 0.49
C PRO A 297 3.23 22.09 0.02
N GLN A 298 3.90 21.00 0.38
CA GLN A 298 3.45 19.64 0.05
C GLN A 298 2.75 19.02 1.26
N PHE A 299 1.44 18.81 1.16
CA PHE A 299 0.65 18.14 2.19
C PHE A 299 0.75 16.63 2.05
N ASN A 300 1.09 15.92 3.13
CA ASN A 300 1.16 14.46 3.14
C ASN A 300 -0.23 13.85 2.90
N PRO A 301 -0.49 13.14 1.79
CA PRO A 301 -1.81 12.57 1.51
C PRO A 301 -2.27 11.59 2.59
N ALA A 302 -1.36 10.85 3.22
CA ALA A 302 -1.68 9.88 4.27
C ALA A 302 -2.26 10.54 5.54
N GLU A 303 -1.94 11.82 5.76
CA GLU A 303 -2.42 12.61 6.92
C GLU A 303 -3.63 13.48 6.58
N HIS A 304 -3.92 13.65 5.29
CA HIS A 304 -4.91 14.60 4.79
C HIS A 304 -6.03 13.96 3.96
N GLY A 305 -6.05 12.63 3.87
CA GLY A 305 -7.19 11.89 3.36
C GLY A 305 -8.45 12.17 4.18
N LEU A 306 -9.62 12.00 3.55
CA LEU A 306 -10.92 12.34 4.15
C LEU A 306 -11.13 11.70 5.53
N ALA A 307 -10.76 10.42 5.71
CA ALA A 307 -10.85 9.75 7.01
C ALA A 307 -10.07 10.49 8.12
N LYS A 308 -8.82 10.90 7.83
CA LYS A 308 -8.00 11.67 8.78
C LYS A 308 -8.55 13.05 9.06
N LYS A 309 -9.15 13.71 8.08
CA LYS A 309 -9.86 14.97 8.31
C LYS A 309 -11.06 14.78 9.25
N LEU A 310 -11.86 13.73 9.05
CA LEU A 310 -13.01 13.43 9.91
C LEU A 310 -12.58 13.12 11.35
N GLU A 311 -11.52 12.33 11.54
CA GLU A 311 -10.91 12.09 12.85
C GLU A 311 -10.47 13.40 13.51
N ARG A 312 -9.75 14.26 12.78
CA ARG A 312 -9.25 15.54 13.27
C ARG A 312 -10.38 16.50 13.67
N LEU A 313 -11.43 16.60 12.85
CA LEU A 313 -12.62 17.41 13.13
C LEU A 313 -13.38 16.89 14.35
N ALA A 314 -13.53 15.57 14.48
CA ALA A 314 -14.17 14.96 15.64
C ALA A 314 -13.38 15.22 16.93
N ALA A 315 -12.04 15.10 16.86
CA ALA A 315 -11.16 15.41 17.98
C ALA A 315 -11.23 16.89 18.39
N ALA A 316 -11.49 17.80 17.44
CA ALA A 316 -11.76 19.21 17.71
C ALA A 316 -13.19 19.49 18.23
N GLY A 317 -14.05 18.47 18.32
CA GLY A 317 -15.38 18.54 18.91
C GLY A 317 -16.52 18.78 17.91
N ALA A 318 -16.26 18.74 16.60
CA ALA A 318 -17.31 18.81 15.59
C ALA A 318 -18.26 17.62 15.72
N VAL A 319 -19.55 17.84 15.42
CA VAL A 319 -20.61 16.81 15.53
C VAL A 319 -21.12 16.31 14.18
N GLY A 320 -20.77 16.98 13.09
CA GLY A 320 -21.11 16.60 11.72
C GLY A 320 -20.33 17.43 10.71
N VAL A 321 -20.32 16.99 9.46
CA VAL A 321 -19.53 17.62 8.39
C VAL A 321 -20.38 17.84 7.14
N VAL A 322 -20.30 19.05 6.60
CA VAL A 322 -20.70 19.39 5.23
C VAL A 322 -19.41 19.55 4.44
N MET A 323 -19.17 18.67 3.48
CA MET A 323 -18.01 18.74 2.60
C MET A 323 -18.41 19.35 1.26
N VAL A 324 -17.51 20.12 0.67
CA VAL A 324 -17.66 20.68 -0.67
C VAL A 324 -16.44 20.32 -1.50
N ARG A 325 -16.65 19.63 -2.62
CA ARG A 325 -15.60 19.54 -3.65
C ARG A 325 -15.56 20.89 -4.37
N GLY A 326 -14.65 21.76 -3.93
CA GLY A 326 -14.56 23.12 -4.46
C GLY A 326 -14.24 23.14 -5.96
N PRO A 327 -14.60 24.22 -6.69
CA PRO A 327 -14.38 24.30 -8.13
C PRO A 327 -12.90 24.19 -8.52
N ARG A 328 -11.96 24.49 -7.62
CA ARG A 328 -10.52 24.35 -7.88
C ARG A 328 -9.96 22.98 -7.54
N SER A 329 -10.77 22.06 -7.00
CA SER A 329 -10.37 20.67 -6.79
C SER A 329 -10.62 19.82 -8.05
N GLU A 330 -11.56 20.23 -8.92
CA GLU A 330 -11.90 19.55 -10.17
C GLU A 330 -11.09 20.15 -11.34
N PRO A 331 -10.05 19.46 -11.85
CA PRO A 331 -9.20 19.98 -12.91
C PRO A 331 -9.93 20.10 -14.26
N ASP A 332 -10.92 19.25 -14.57
CA ASP A 332 -11.64 19.33 -15.84
C ASP A 332 -12.67 20.48 -15.85
N PRO A 333 -12.56 21.46 -16.76
CA PRO A 333 -13.48 22.61 -16.79
C PRO A 333 -14.95 22.21 -17.00
N GLY A 334 -15.20 21.16 -17.79
CA GLY A 334 -16.56 20.70 -18.09
C GLY A 334 -17.21 20.04 -16.87
N ALA A 335 -16.50 19.15 -16.18
CA ALA A 335 -16.94 18.53 -14.94
C ALA A 335 -17.14 19.56 -13.84
N ARG A 336 -16.21 20.52 -13.73
CA ARG A 336 -16.32 21.66 -12.81
C ARG A 336 -17.57 22.49 -13.06
N GLU A 337 -17.90 22.74 -14.33
CA GLU A 337 -19.11 23.48 -14.70
C GLU A 337 -20.38 22.71 -14.35
N ARG A 338 -20.40 21.39 -14.57
CA ARG A 338 -21.52 20.52 -14.23
C ARG A 338 -21.79 20.48 -12.73
N ASP A 339 -20.76 20.58 -11.88
CA ASP A 339 -20.88 20.49 -10.41
C ASP A 339 -21.70 19.26 -10.00
N ALA A 340 -21.44 18.14 -10.67
CA ALA A 340 -22.14 16.90 -10.41
C ALA A 340 -21.65 16.36 -9.07
N LEU A 341 -22.59 16.06 -8.18
CA LEU A 341 -22.33 15.18 -7.04
C LEU A 341 -22.19 13.79 -7.62
N GLY A 342 -21.00 13.20 -7.46
CA GLY A 342 -20.68 11.92 -8.07
C GLY A 342 -21.78 10.90 -7.82
N ASP A 343 -22.16 10.16 -8.87
CA ASP A 343 -22.96 8.96 -8.73
C ASP A 343 -22.25 8.07 -7.69
N ALA A 344 -23.00 7.43 -6.80
CA ALA A 344 -22.50 6.34 -5.96
C ALA A 344 -21.84 5.20 -6.80
N ASN A 345 -21.91 5.29 -8.14
CA ASN A 345 -21.42 4.38 -9.15
C ASN A 345 -20.25 4.91 -10.01
N GLU A 346 -19.41 5.85 -9.54
CA GLU A 346 -18.06 6.05 -10.14
C GLU A 346 -17.14 4.81 -10.02
N ARG A 347 -17.67 3.70 -9.49
CA ARG A 347 -17.09 2.35 -9.42
C ARG A 347 -17.00 1.60 -10.76
N GLU A 348 -17.51 2.13 -11.87
CA GLU A 348 -17.49 1.46 -13.19
C GLU A 348 -16.11 1.34 -13.87
N LEU A 349 -15.00 1.42 -13.11
CA LEU A 349 -13.65 1.18 -13.63
C LEU A 349 -12.98 -0.09 -13.08
N SER A 350 -13.63 -0.83 -12.17
CA SER A 350 -13.15 -2.15 -11.72
C SER A 350 -14.30 -3.13 -11.62
N ASN A 351 -14.22 -4.25 -12.35
CA ASN A 351 -15.23 -5.33 -12.28
C ASN A 351 -15.17 -6.13 -10.97
N HIS A 352 -14.19 -5.87 -10.09
CA HIS A 352 -14.08 -6.49 -8.77
C HIS A 352 -14.53 -5.56 -7.63
N PRO A 353 -15.20 -6.10 -6.59
CA PRO A 353 -15.49 -5.35 -5.38
C PRO A 353 -14.16 -4.91 -4.74
N THR A 354 -14.08 -3.63 -4.38
CA THR A 354 -12.90 -3.07 -3.68
C THR A 354 -13.20 -2.97 -2.20
N VAL A 355 -12.25 -3.35 -1.35
CA VAL A 355 -12.37 -3.11 0.10
C VAL A 355 -12.35 -1.60 0.36
N MET A 356 -13.35 -1.13 1.10
CA MET A 356 -13.48 0.25 1.52
C MET A 356 -12.80 0.47 2.88
N ALA A 357 -12.27 1.67 3.08
CA ALA A 357 -11.85 2.11 4.41
C ALA A 357 -13.06 2.19 5.35
N GLU A 358 -12.83 1.91 6.63
CA GLU A 358 -13.86 2.04 7.67
C GLU A 358 -14.40 3.49 7.72
N PRO A 359 -15.72 3.67 7.94
CA PRO A 359 -16.32 4.99 7.96
C PRO A 359 -15.78 5.86 9.10
N GLY A 360 -15.64 7.16 8.83
CA GLY A 360 -15.21 8.14 9.81
C GLY A 360 -16.22 8.38 10.94
N PRO A 361 -15.78 9.05 12.02
CA PRO A 361 -16.58 9.18 13.25
C PRO A 361 -17.76 10.15 13.17
N LEU A 362 -17.94 10.87 12.06
CA LEU A 362 -18.93 11.95 11.92
C LEU A 362 -19.92 11.66 10.78
N PRO A 363 -21.21 12.03 10.93
CA PRO A 363 -22.12 12.14 9.81
C PRO A 363 -21.60 13.12 8.76
N LEU A 364 -21.64 12.72 7.48
CA LEU A 364 -21.04 13.45 6.37
C LEU A 364 -22.00 13.57 5.20
N VAL A 365 -22.20 14.80 4.73
CA VAL A 365 -22.85 15.09 3.45
C VAL A 365 -21.89 15.86 2.55
N GLN A 366 -21.89 15.57 1.25
CA GLN A 366 -21.29 16.44 0.25
C GLN A 366 -22.36 17.37 -0.32
N LEU A 367 -22.08 18.67 -0.32
CA LEU A 367 -22.87 19.71 -0.97
C LEU A 367 -22.21 20.12 -2.28
N SER A 368 -23.02 20.42 -3.30
CA SER A 368 -22.51 20.96 -4.58
C SER A 368 -21.85 22.32 -4.35
N TRP A 369 -20.76 22.62 -5.03
CA TRP A 369 -20.01 23.85 -4.75
C TRP A 369 -20.80 25.10 -5.14
N ARG A 370 -21.64 25.02 -6.17
CA ARG A 370 -22.53 26.12 -6.57
C ARG A 370 -23.59 26.40 -5.52
N GLU A 371 -24.10 25.36 -4.89
CA GLU A 371 -25.05 25.50 -3.80
C GLU A 371 -24.36 26.07 -2.55
N ALA A 372 -23.13 25.65 -2.26
CA ALA A 372 -22.32 26.24 -1.20
C ALA A 372 -22.07 27.74 -1.40
N ASP A 373 -21.67 28.14 -2.62
CA ASP A 373 -21.50 29.55 -3.02
C ASP A 373 -22.78 30.38 -2.87
N ARG A 374 -23.95 29.75 -3.01
CA ARG A 374 -25.26 30.40 -2.88
C ARG A 374 -25.68 30.56 -1.43
N LEU A 375 -25.39 29.56 -0.60
CA LEU A 375 -25.88 29.46 0.77
C LEU A 375 -24.97 30.15 1.79
N PHE A 376 -23.66 30.19 1.54
CA PHE A 376 -22.68 30.59 2.55
C PHE A 376 -21.95 31.87 2.17
N ASP A 377 -21.90 32.80 3.12
CA ASP A 377 -21.05 33.98 3.11
C ASP A 377 -19.89 33.75 4.07
N ILE A 378 -18.67 33.72 3.56
CA ILE A 378 -17.46 33.44 4.34
C ILE A 378 -16.66 34.73 4.46
N GLY A 379 -17.01 35.54 5.47
CA GLY A 379 -16.34 36.81 5.69
C GLY A 379 -16.60 37.86 4.60
N GLY A 380 -17.77 37.81 3.96
CA GLY A 380 -18.14 38.69 2.84
C GLY A 380 -17.77 38.17 1.45
N GLU A 381 -17.21 36.97 1.35
CA GLU A 381 -16.79 36.33 0.09
C GLU A 381 -17.52 35.00 -0.14
N ARG A 382 -17.59 34.57 -1.40
CA ARG A 382 -18.12 33.26 -1.77
C ARG A 382 -17.10 32.16 -1.50
N LEU A 383 -17.57 30.92 -1.28
CA LEU A 383 -16.69 29.77 -1.04
C LEU A 383 -15.64 29.59 -2.14
N SER A 384 -16.01 29.76 -3.41
CA SER A 384 -15.10 29.68 -4.54
C SER A 384 -14.00 30.75 -4.54
N GLU A 385 -14.31 31.96 -4.06
CA GLU A 385 -13.36 33.06 -3.92
C GLU A 385 -12.41 32.81 -2.76
N VAL A 386 -12.95 32.36 -1.62
CA VAL A 386 -12.17 31.96 -0.44
C VAL A 386 -11.23 30.80 -0.76
N GLN A 387 -11.70 29.78 -1.47
CA GLN A 387 -10.86 28.66 -1.94
C GLN A 387 -9.69 29.17 -2.79
N ALA A 388 -9.99 30.01 -3.80
CA ALA A 388 -8.96 30.55 -4.69
C ALA A 388 -7.89 31.34 -3.93
N ALA A 389 -8.32 32.08 -2.91
CA ALA A 389 -7.42 32.86 -2.08
C ALA A 389 -6.56 31.94 -1.19
N ILE A 390 -7.13 30.91 -0.56
CA ILE A 390 -6.39 29.90 0.23
C ILE A 390 -5.34 29.19 -0.62
N ASP A 391 -5.74 28.72 -1.80
CA ASP A 391 -4.83 28.01 -2.72
C ASP A 391 -3.67 28.88 -3.20
N SER A 392 -3.89 30.19 -3.29
CA SER A 392 -2.88 31.12 -3.78
C SER A 392 -1.87 31.53 -2.72
N ASP A 393 -2.31 31.75 -1.49
CA ASP A 393 -1.46 32.36 -0.44
C ASP A 393 -1.20 31.46 0.76
N TYR A 394 -1.78 30.25 0.78
CA TYR A 394 -1.66 29.29 1.87
C TYR A 394 -1.96 29.92 3.24
N THR A 395 -2.95 30.80 3.29
CA THR A 395 -3.43 31.41 4.55
C THR A 395 -4.79 30.84 4.91
N PRO A 396 -4.93 30.20 6.09
CA PRO A 396 -6.22 29.73 6.60
C PRO A 396 -7.24 30.88 6.70
N ARG A 397 -8.48 30.60 6.28
CA ARG A 397 -9.61 31.57 6.32
C ARG A 397 -10.79 31.02 7.13
N SER A 398 -10.53 30.09 8.03
CA SER A 398 -11.56 29.45 8.85
C SER A 398 -12.30 30.46 9.72
N THR A 399 -13.63 30.38 9.74
CA THR A 399 -14.49 31.31 10.47
C THR A 399 -15.88 30.71 10.75
N PRO A 400 -16.53 31.04 11.87
CA PRO A 400 -17.96 30.80 12.06
C PRO A 400 -18.78 31.52 10.99
N LEU A 401 -19.86 30.90 10.53
CA LEU A 401 -20.74 31.46 9.48
C LEU A 401 -22.04 32.05 10.03
N GLY A 402 -22.33 31.87 11.32
CA GLY A 402 -23.53 32.42 11.96
C GLY A 402 -24.85 31.82 11.46
N VAL A 403 -24.80 30.66 10.79
CA VAL A 403 -25.97 29.89 10.33
C VAL A 403 -26.00 28.53 11.02
N GLU A 404 -27.19 28.02 11.31
CA GLU A 404 -27.38 26.67 11.86
C GLU A 404 -27.56 25.66 10.72
N VAL A 405 -26.95 24.49 10.87
CA VAL A 405 -27.16 23.33 10.00
C VAL A 405 -27.77 22.19 10.80
N ASP A 406 -28.68 21.48 10.14
CA ASP A 406 -29.31 20.26 10.64
C ASP A 406 -29.22 19.21 9.53
N LEU A 407 -28.44 18.15 9.77
CA LEU A 407 -28.22 17.08 8.82
C LEU A 407 -28.57 15.72 9.43
N HIS A 408 -29.05 14.81 8.59
CA HIS A 408 -29.36 13.43 8.91
C HIS A 408 -28.88 12.55 7.76
N THR A 409 -28.11 11.52 8.09
CA THR A 409 -27.63 10.51 7.16
C THR A 409 -28.03 9.12 7.63
N GLU A 410 -28.56 8.34 6.70
CA GLU A 410 -28.78 6.90 6.85
C GLU A 410 -27.95 6.18 5.78
N LEU A 411 -27.04 5.32 6.21
CA LEU A 411 -26.13 4.58 5.35
C LEU A 411 -26.30 3.08 5.61
N LYS A 412 -26.21 2.31 4.53
CA LYS A 412 -26.22 0.86 4.55
C LYS A 412 -24.85 0.34 4.16
N GLU A 413 -24.23 -0.36 5.09
CA GLU A 413 -22.95 -1.03 4.89
C GLU A 413 -23.18 -2.45 4.33
N THR A 414 -22.44 -2.79 3.27
CA THR A 414 -22.30 -4.18 2.81
C THR A 414 -20.93 -4.68 3.22
N ARG A 415 -20.92 -5.74 4.03
CA ARG A 415 -19.71 -6.40 4.49
C ARG A 415 -19.65 -7.84 4.01
N VAL A 416 -18.46 -8.32 3.75
CA VAL A 416 -18.15 -9.71 3.41
C VAL A 416 -17.23 -10.27 4.48
N ASP A 417 -17.59 -11.42 5.03
CA ASP A 417 -16.72 -12.14 5.96
C ASP A 417 -15.67 -12.92 5.15
N VAL A 418 -14.41 -12.81 5.55
CA VAL A 418 -13.29 -13.55 4.96
C VAL A 418 -12.49 -14.28 6.06
N PRO A 419 -11.88 -15.44 5.77
CA PRO A 419 -11.25 -16.27 6.80
C PRO A 419 -9.76 -15.97 7.00
N ASN A 420 -9.32 -15.84 8.25
CA ASN A 420 -7.99 -16.32 8.63
C ASN A 420 -8.07 -17.80 9.01
N VAL A 421 -6.97 -18.54 8.90
CA VAL A 421 -6.85 -19.89 9.50
C VAL A 421 -5.84 -19.84 10.64
N VAL A 422 -6.29 -20.11 11.86
CA VAL A 422 -5.46 -20.09 13.07
C VAL A 422 -5.56 -21.45 13.75
N ALA A 423 -4.43 -22.15 13.84
CA ALA A 423 -4.32 -23.46 14.48
C ALA A 423 -3.30 -23.42 15.61
N MET A 424 -3.58 -24.10 16.72
CA MET A 424 -2.71 -24.12 17.91
C MET A 424 -2.22 -25.53 18.19
N LEU A 425 -0.94 -25.64 18.53
CA LEU A 425 -0.33 -26.81 19.16
C LEU A 425 0.00 -26.46 20.62
N PRO A 426 -0.80 -26.92 21.60
CA PRO A 426 -0.66 -26.54 23.00
C PRO A 426 0.71 -26.91 23.60
N GLY A 427 1.30 -25.95 24.31
CA GLY A 427 2.50 -26.12 25.13
C GLY A 427 2.17 -26.43 26.59
N LYS A 428 3.19 -26.35 27.45
CA LYS A 428 3.05 -26.47 28.91
C LYS A 428 2.56 -25.18 29.57
N THR A 429 2.80 -24.04 28.92
CA THR A 429 2.45 -22.69 29.38
C THR A 429 1.48 -22.01 28.40
N ASP A 430 0.90 -20.90 28.84
CA ASP A 430 0.03 -20.07 28.02
C ASP A 430 0.82 -19.15 27.06
N GLU A 431 2.14 -19.01 27.23
CA GLU A 431 3.01 -18.24 26.34
C GLU A 431 2.96 -18.78 24.90
N ILE A 432 2.90 -17.88 23.92
CA ILE A 432 2.66 -18.16 22.51
C ILE A 432 3.86 -17.73 21.67
N VAL A 433 4.34 -18.65 20.83
CA VAL A 433 5.14 -18.32 19.64
C VAL A 433 4.20 -18.35 18.45
N LEU A 434 4.01 -17.20 17.80
CA LEU A 434 3.16 -17.08 16.62
C LEU A 434 4.01 -17.22 15.35
N ILE A 435 3.58 -18.08 14.44
CA ILE A 435 4.17 -18.25 13.11
C ILE A 435 3.11 -17.87 12.08
N GLY A 436 3.41 -16.92 11.20
CA GLY A 436 2.46 -16.29 10.30
C GLY A 436 2.93 -16.25 8.84
N ALA A 437 2.00 -16.41 7.91
CA ALA A 437 2.15 -16.18 6.48
C ALA A 437 0.77 -15.85 5.91
N HIS A 438 0.67 -15.02 4.87
CA HIS A 438 -0.60 -14.90 4.15
C HIS A 438 -0.76 -16.03 3.13
N PHE A 439 -2.02 -16.34 2.82
CA PHE A 439 -2.38 -17.36 1.85
C PHE A 439 -3.23 -16.82 0.70
N ASP A 440 -3.71 -15.58 0.78
CA ASP A 440 -4.29 -14.89 -0.37
C ASP A 440 -3.21 -14.48 -1.37
N HIS A 441 -3.62 -14.29 -2.62
CA HIS A 441 -2.83 -13.60 -3.63
C HIS A 441 -3.78 -12.74 -4.51
N ILE A 442 -3.28 -12.20 -5.62
CA ILE A 442 -3.91 -11.11 -6.38
C ILE A 442 -5.13 -11.55 -7.21
N GLY A 443 -5.29 -12.85 -7.45
CA GLY A 443 -6.36 -13.36 -8.30
C GLY A 443 -5.99 -13.38 -9.77
N ASN A 444 -6.79 -12.72 -10.62
CA ASN A 444 -6.66 -12.75 -12.08
C ASN A 444 -6.57 -11.35 -12.70
N ASP A 445 -6.33 -11.28 -14.01
CA ASP A 445 -6.13 -10.03 -14.75
C ASP A 445 -7.39 -9.16 -14.94
N GLU A 446 -8.57 -9.61 -14.50
CA GLU A 446 -9.82 -8.86 -14.63
C GLU A 446 -9.84 -7.60 -13.74
N SER A 447 -9.11 -7.62 -12.62
CA SER A 447 -8.96 -6.47 -11.70
C SER A 447 -7.94 -5.44 -12.20
N GLY A 448 -7.04 -5.82 -13.11
CA GLY A 448 -5.92 -5.00 -13.57
C GLY A 448 -4.72 -4.98 -12.62
N ASP A 449 -4.82 -5.59 -11.45
CA ASP A 449 -3.72 -5.72 -10.49
C ASP A 449 -2.80 -6.89 -10.84
N CYS A 450 -3.36 -7.98 -11.36
CA CYS A 450 -2.59 -9.09 -11.94
C CYS A 450 -2.11 -8.72 -13.35
N ARG A 451 -0.82 -8.97 -13.64
CA ARG A 451 -0.26 -8.79 -14.98
C ARG A 451 -0.19 -10.10 -15.75
N ALA A 452 -1.09 -10.25 -16.71
CA ALA A 452 -1.10 -11.41 -17.60
C ALA A 452 0.22 -11.60 -18.34
N VAL A 453 0.65 -12.85 -18.48
CA VAL A 453 1.88 -13.22 -19.19
C VAL A 453 1.53 -13.80 -20.56
N VAL A 454 1.90 -13.08 -21.62
CA VAL A 454 1.70 -13.55 -23.01
C VAL A 454 2.96 -14.24 -23.51
N ARG A 455 2.93 -15.56 -23.59
CA ARG A 455 4.02 -16.36 -24.18
C ARG A 455 3.74 -16.61 -25.65
N ARG A 456 4.78 -16.50 -26.50
CA ARG A 456 4.61 -16.56 -27.97
C ARG A 456 4.05 -17.90 -28.41
N GLY A 457 2.83 -17.90 -28.96
CA GLY A 457 2.15 -19.10 -29.46
C GLY A 457 1.33 -19.84 -28.40
N GLN A 458 1.12 -19.23 -27.24
CA GLN A 458 0.20 -19.69 -26.19
C GLN A 458 -0.86 -18.63 -25.97
N GLU A 459 -2.01 -19.04 -25.43
CA GLU A 459 -2.99 -18.10 -24.91
C GLU A 459 -2.37 -17.32 -23.73
N PRO A 460 -2.79 -16.06 -23.50
CA PRO A 460 -2.38 -15.30 -22.33
C PRO A 460 -2.68 -16.08 -21.05
N ASP A 461 -1.70 -16.12 -20.17
CA ASP A 461 -1.86 -16.63 -18.82
C ASP A 461 -2.33 -15.49 -17.93
N THR A 462 -3.54 -15.62 -17.38
CA THR A 462 -4.27 -14.53 -16.73
C THR A 462 -4.46 -14.73 -15.24
N VAL A 463 -4.03 -15.88 -14.69
CA VAL A 463 -4.16 -16.20 -13.27
C VAL A 463 -2.83 -15.93 -12.59
N CYS A 464 -2.82 -15.05 -11.59
CA CYS A 464 -1.68 -14.87 -10.71
C CYS A 464 -1.78 -15.91 -9.60
N ASN A 465 -1.12 -17.07 -9.79
CA ASN A 465 -1.21 -18.20 -8.87
C ASN A 465 -0.46 -17.99 -7.55
N GLY A 466 0.64 -17.23 -7.56
CA GLY A 466 1.32 -16.84 -6.32
C GLY A 466 2.04 -18.00 -5.65
N ALA A 467 2.88 -18.71 -6.40
CA ALA A 467 3.63 -19.87 -5.89
C ALA A 467 4.65 -19.46 -4.82
N ASP A 468 5.44 -18.42 -5.08
CA ASP A 468 6.33 -17.83 -4.07
C ASP A 468 5.56 -16.89 -3.15
N ASP A 469 4.65 -16.08 -3.71
CA ASP A 469 3.85 -15.04 -3.04
C ASP A 469 2.35 -15.42 -2.97
N ASN A 470 1.85 -16.06 -1.93
CA ASN A 470 2.62 -16.61 -0.81
C ASN A 470 2.22 -18.04 -0.44
N ALA A 471 2.01 -18.87 -1.47
CA ALA A 471 1.86 -20.31 -1.26
C ALA A 471 3.11 -20.91 -0.58
N SER A 472 4.31 -20.37 -0.83
CA SER A 472 5.56 -20.86 -0.24
C SER A 472 5.61 -20.70 1.28
N GLY A 473 5.25 -19.53 1.82
CA GLY A 473 5.20 -19.27 3.26
C GLY A 473 4.12 -20.11 3.94
N THR A 474 2.91 -20.11 3.36
CA THR A 474 1.79 -20.95 3.82
C THR A 474 2.17 -22.43 3.89
N ALA A 475 2.78 -22.97 2.82
CA ALA A 475 3.24 -24.35 2.76
C ALA A 475 4.31 -24.68 3.81
N MET A 476 5.23 -23.74 4.08
CA MET A 476 6.24 -23.91 5.12
C MET A 476 5.61 -24.00 6.51
N ILE A 477 4.63 -23.13 6.82
CA ILE A 477 3.88 -23.22 8.10
C ILE A 477 3.16 -24.56 8.24
N MET A 478 2.56 -25.06 7.15
CA MET A 478 1.89 -26.36 7.14
C MET A 478 2.85 -27.52 7.43
N ASP A 479 4.08 -27.46 6.93
CA ASP A 479 5.11 -28.47 7.21
C ASP A 479 5.72 -28.34 8.61
N LEU A 480 5.92 -27.12 9.10
CA LEU A 480 6.33 -26.87 10.48
C LEU A 480 5.29 -27.44 11.47
N ALA A 481 4.00 -27.14 11.25
CA ALA A 481 2.92 -27.70 12.05
C ALA A 481 2.94 -29.23 12.08
N ARG A 482 3.17 -29.86 10.93
CA ARG A 482 3.36 -31.32 10.83
C ARG A 482 4.55 -31.79 11.68
N GLY A 483 5.73 -31.20 11.49
CA GLY A 483 6.94 -31.61 12.18
C GLY A 483 6.84 -31.49 13.70
N PHE A 484 6.25 -30.40 14.20
CA PHE A 484 6.06 -30.21 15.64
C PHE A 484 4.97 -31.11 16.24
N ALA A 485 3.86 -31.35 15.52
CA ALA A 485 2.82 -32.29 15.95
C ALA A 485 3.36 -33.73 16.02
N GLU A 486 4.06 -34.19 14.98
CA GLU A 486 4.70 -35.51 14.95
C GLU A 486 5.74 -35.66 16.06
N ARG A 487 6.53 -34.62 16.35
CA ARG A 487 7.46 -34.61 17.49
C ARG A 487 6.71 -34.77 18.82
N ALA A 488 5.66 -33.98 19.03
CA ALA A 488 4.87 -34.04 20.27
C ALA A 488 4.25 -35.42 20.47
N GLU A 489 3.71 -36.02 19.41
CA GLU A 489 3.17 -37.40 19.44
C GLU A 489 4.28 -38.43 19.74
N ALA A 490 5.41 -38.35 19.04
CA ALA A 490 6.49 -39.33 19.17
C ALA A 490 7.19 -39.29 20.55
N THR A 491 7.31 -38.09 21.13
CA THR A 491 7.97 -37.89 22.43
C THR A 491 7.00 -38.02 23.61
N GLY A 492 5.71 -37.73 23.38
CA GLY A 492 4.72 -37.57 24.46
C GLY A 492 4.94 -36.32 25.31
N GLU A 493 5.83 -35.41 24.88
CA GLU A 493 6.20 -34.20 25.62
C GLU A 493 5.92 -32.93 24.78
N PRO A 494 4.96 -32.08 25.21
CA PRO A 494 4.77 -30.78 24.59
C PRO A 494 5.96 -29.85 24.86
N LEU A 495 6.13 -28.86 23.98
CA LEU A 495 7.06 -27.75 24.18
C LEU A 495 6.67 -26.92 25.42
N GLU A 496 7.57 -26.06 25.91
CA GLU A 496 7.24 -25.14 27.01
C GLU A 496 6.16 -24.15 26.60
N ARG A 497 6.26 -23.58 25.39
CA ARG A 497 5.32 -22.60 24.83
C ARG A 497 4.36 -23.24 23.84
N THR A 498 3.18 -22.64 23.74
CA THR A 498 2.19 -22.97 22.72
C THR A 498 2.65 -22.41 21.37
N LEU A 499 2.56 -23.22 20.31
CA LEU A 499 2.80 -22.74 18.95
C LEU A 499 1.46 -22.38 18.30
N VAL A 500 1.37 -21.20 17.71
CA VAL A 500 0.20 -20.75 16.94
C VAL A 500 0.63 -20.60 15.49
N PHE A 501 -0.05 -21.30 14.59
CA PHE A 501 0.15 -21.26 13.15
C PHE A 501 -0.99 -20.45 12.53
N ALA A 502 -0.71 -19.25 12.06
CA ALA A 502 -1.67 -18.33 11.49
C ALA A 502 -1.45 -18.16 9.98
N HIS A 503 -2.53 -18.32 9.22
CA HIS A 503 -2.58 -18.10 7.79
C HIS A 503 -3.53 -16.93 7.55
N PHE A 504 -3.00 -15.83 7.03
CA PHE A 504 -3.73 -14.57 6.86
C PHE A 504 -4.36 -14.46 5.47
N SER A 505 -5.59 -13.95 5.40
CA SER A 505 -6.12 -13.41 4.15
C SER A 505 -6.02 -11.88 4.14
N GLY A 506 -6.24 -11.26 2.98
CA GLY A 506 -6.26 -9.82 2.80
C GLY A 506 -4.92 -9.12 2.99
N GLU A 507 -3.80 -9.82 2.88
CA GLU A 507 -2.47 -9.19 2.93
C GLU A 507 -2.29 -8.26 1.74
N GLU A 508 -2.64 -8.76 0.54
CA GLU A 508 -2.52 -8.06 -0.75
C GLU A 508 -3.39 -6.80 -0.82
N LEU A 509 -4.41 -6.74 0.04
CA LEU A 509 -5.34 -5.63 0.19
C LEU A 509 -4.95 -4.66 1.32
N GLY A 510 -3.77 -4.85 1.92
CA GLY A 510 -3.20 -3.99 2.96
C GLY A 510 -3.18 -4.59 4.36
N LEU A 511 -2.71 -5.83 4.50
CA LEU A 511 -2.51 -6.52 5.79
C LEU A 511 -3.79 -6.68 6.61
N LEU A 512 -4.93 -6.91 5.95
CA LEU A 512 -6.25 -6.85 6.58
C LEU A 512 -6.48 -8.00 7.56
N GLY A 513 -6.08 -9.23 7.22
CA GLY A 513 -6.28 -10.39 8.08
C GLY A 513 -5.37 -10.40 9.30
N SER A 514 -4.09 -10.07 9.13
CA SER A 514 -3.18 -9.91 10.27
C SER A 514 -3.57 -8.75 11.17
N ARG A 515 -4.06 -7.64 10.61
CA ARG A 515 -4.65 -6.54 11.38
C ARG A 515 -5.83 -7.02 12.22
N ALA A 516 -6.79 -7.70 11.59
CA ALA A 516 -7.98 -8.19 12.27
C ALA A 516 -7.62 -9.15 13.42
N LEU A 517 -6.64 -10.02 13.21
CA LEU A 517 -6.16 -10.92 14.26
C LEU A 517 -5.43 -10.17 15.39
N ALA A 518 -4.55 -9.21 15.07
CA ALA A 518 -3.81 -8.45 16.07
C ALA A 518 -4.71 -7.50 16.90
N GLU A 519 -5.83 -7.04 16.34
CA GLU A 519 -6.83 -6.22 17.02
C GLU A 519 -7.82 -7.05 17.85
N ASN A 520 -8.24 -8.22 17.35
CA ASN A 520 -9.29 -9.05 17.95
C ASN A 520 -8.93 -10.53 18.01
N ALA A 521 -7.77 -10.87 18.58
CA ALA A 521 -7.32 -12.25 18.66
C ALA A 521 -8.26 -13.13 19.52
N PRO A 522 -8.56 -14.37 19.08
CA PRO A 522 -9.31 -15.35 19.87
C PRO A 522 -8.44 -16.07 20.93
N PHE A 523 -7.33 -15.47 21.33
CA PHE A 523 -6.42 -15.89 22.41
C PHE A 523 -5.95 -14.63 23.17
N ASP A 524 -5.13 -14.79 24.21
CA ASP A 524 -4.57 -13.64 24.92
C ASP A 524 -3.37 -13.08 24.16
N MET A 525 -3.44 -11.81 23.76
CA MET A 525 -2.36 -11.16 22.99
C MET A 525 -1.15 -10.84 23.87
N ASP A 526 -1.33 -10.71 25.18
CA ASP A 526 -0.23 -10.44 26.11
C ASP A 526 0.68 -11.67 26.30
N GLU A 527 0.19 -12.85 25.93
CA GLU A 527 0.95 -14.11 25.96
C GLU A 527 1.81 -14.33 24.70
N VAL A 528 1.67 -13.50 23.65
CA VAL A 528 2.47 -13.64 22.42
C VAL A 528 3.88 -13.11 22.66
N VAL A 529 4.85 -14.00 22.85
CA VAL A 529 6.25 -13.65 23.16
C VAL A 529 7.06 -13.30 21.92
N ALA A 530 6.68 -13.84 20.76
CA ALA A 530 7.35 -13.59 19.49
C ALA A 530 6.43 -13.88 18.31
N MET A 531 6.66 -13.19 17.20
CA MET A 531 6.02 -13.46 15.91
C MET A 531 7.07 -13.69 14.81
N VAL A 532 6.98 -14.83 14.13
CA VAL A 532 7.83 -15.21 13.00
C VAL A 532 7.00 -15.18 11.73
N ASN A 533 7.32 -14.29 10.80
CA ASN A 533 6.60 -14.12 9.55
C ASN A 533 7.36 -14.68 8.35
N LEU A 534 6.65 -15.39 7.49
CA LEU A 534 7.19 -16.05 6.30
C LEU A 534 6.46 -15.51 5.06
N ASP A 535 7.23 -14.92 4.16
CA ASP A 535 6.71 -14.33 2.92
C ASP A 535 7.75 -14.51 1.81
N MET A 536 7.32 -14.97 0.64
CA MET A 536 8.21 -15.24 -0.50
C MET A 536 9.48 -16.00 -0.07
N VAL A 537 9.29 -17.21 0.46
CA VAL A 537 10.37 -18.07 1.00
C VAL A 537 10.72 -19.24 0.09
N GLY A 538 10.21 -19.24 -1.14
CA GLY A 538 10.39 -20.27 -2.16
C GLY A 538 11.48 -19.96 -3.18
N ARG A 539 11.97 -18.71 -3.33
CA ARG A 539 12.93 -18.33 -4.38
C ARG A 539 14.23 -17.69 -3.85
N LEU A 540 14.97 -18.43 -3.00
CA LEU A 540 16.21 -17.98 -2.32
C LEU A 540 17.21 -17.23 -3.22
N GLY A 541 17.43 -17.71 -4.45
CA GLY A 541 18.25 -17.02 -5.46
C GLY A 541 19.69 -16.69 -5.01
N PRO A 542 20.43 -15.90 -5.80
CA PRO A 542 21.82 -15.54 -5.47
C PRO A 542 21.94 -14.45 -4.39
N GLN A 543 20.88 -13.68 -4.14
CA GLN A 543 20.88 -12.64 -3.12
C GLN A 543 20.83 -13.24 -1.70
N GLY A 544 20.29 -14.45 -1.59
CA GLY A 544 20.14 -15.18 -0.33
C GLY A 544 18.88 -14.78 0.41
N LEU A 545 18.82 -15.15 1.67
CA LEU A 545 17.69 -14.89 2.56
C LEU A 545 17.88 -13.54 3.26
N ALA A 546 16.85 -12.71 3.28
CA ALA A 546 16.79 -11.56 4.17
C ALA A 546 15.97 -11.90 5.42
N VAL A 547 16.48 -11.49 6.58
CA VAL A 547 15.83 -11.63 7.89
C VAL A 547 15.72 -10.26 8.52
N GLY A 548 14.53 -9.67 8.49
CA GLY A 548 14.24 -8.35 9.06
C GLY A 548 13.71 -8.41 10.49
N GLY A 549 13.66 -7.25 11.15
CA GLY A 549 13.12 -7.08 12.51
C GLY A 549 14.13 -7.31 13.63
N ILE A 550 15.43 -7.40 13.34
CA ILE A 550 16.46 -7.70 14.33
C ILE A 550 16.47 -6.72 15.52
N TYR A 551 16.17 -5.43 15.31
CA TYR A 551 16.13 -4.43 16.40
C TYR A 551 14.93 -4.59 17.34
N SER A 552 13.94 -5.42 17.00
CA SER A 552 12.82 -5.70 17.91
C SER A 552 13.25 -6.46 19.17
N SER A 553 14.45 -7.06 19.18
CA SER A 553 14.99 -7.75 20.35
C SER A 553 16.51 -7.93 20.29
N GLU A 554 17.20 -7.62 21.39
CA GLU A 554 18.66 -7.87 21.50
C GLU A 554 19.02 -9.36 21.47
N GLN A 555 18.06 -10.26 21.74
CA GLN A 555 18.32 -11.69 21.76
C GLN A 555 18.17 -12.37 20.38
N TRP A 556 17.75 -11.65 19.34
CA TRP A 556 17.63 -12.23 17.99
C TRP A 556 18.96 -12.68 17.41
N MET A 557 19.97 -11.81 17.38
CA MET A 557 21.27 -12.17 16.79
C MET A 557 21.96 -13.33 17.52
N PRO A 558 22.02 -13.38 18.87
CA PRO A 558 22.53 -14.55 19.57
C PRO A 558 21.80 -15.85 19.23
N LEU A 559 20.47 -15.81 19.10
CA LEU A 559 19.67 -16.99 18.76
C LEU A 559 19.91 -17.45 17.31
N LEU A 560 19.94 -16.51 16.35
CA LEU A 560 20.20 -16.80 14.94
C LEU A 560 21.63 -17.30 14.70
N ASP A 561 22.61 -16.80 15.46
CA ASP A 561 23.98 -17.32 15.44
C ASP A 561 24.07 -18.74 16.03
N GLU A 562 23.21 -19.10 16.98
CA GLU A 562 23.13 -20.46 17.53
C GLU A 562 22.46 -21.44 16.56
N VAL A 563 21.36 -21.03 15.92
CA VAL A 563 20.64 -21.83 14.91
C VAL A 563 21.51 -22.03 13.66
N GLY A 564 22.24 -20.99 13.25
CA GLY A 564 23.10 -21.02 12.08
C GLY A 564 22.36 -20.72 10.77
N ASN A 565 23.12 -20.67 9.67
CA ASN A 565 22.63 -20.19 8.37
C ASN A 565 22.23 -21.30 7.39
N HIS A 566 22.36 -22.58 7.78
CA HIS A 566 22.02 -23.75 6.94
C HIS A 566 22.60 -23.70 5.51
N GLY A 567 23.83 -23.18 5.34
CA GLY A 567 24.47 -23.10 4.04
C GLY A 567 23.98 -21.95 3.16
N MET A 568 23.14 -21.06 3.68
CA MET A 568 22.59 -19.93 2.95
C MET A 568 23.41 -18.66 3.18
N ARG A 569 23.45 -17.80 2.17
CA ARG A 569 23.78 -16.39 2.39
C ARG A 569 22.58 -15.75 3.11
N ILE A 570 22.83 -15.05 4.21
CA ILE A 570 21.78 -14.36 4.96
C ILE A 570 22.16 -12.90 5.20
N LEU A 571 21.23 -12.00 4.92
CA LEU A 571 21.27 -10.60 5.28
C LEU A 571 20.35 -10.37 6.48
N TYR A 572 20.90 -9.90 7.58
CA TYR A 572 20.18 -9.56 8.79
C TYR A 572 19.94 -8.05 8.84
N GLU A 573 18.67 -7.64 8.84
CA GLU A 573 18.26 -6.25 8.86
C GLU A 573 17.66 -5.87 10.22
N GLY A 574 18.13 -4.76 10.75
CA GLY A 574 17.72 -4.19 12.03
C GLY A 574 16.26 -3.75 12.04
N GLY A 575 15.91 -2.86 11.12
CA GLY A 575 14.55 -2.32 11.00
C GLY A 575 13.53 -3.38 10.58
N THR A 576 12.26 -2.99 10.61
CA THR A 576 11.14 -3.77 10.10
C THR A 576 10.42 -3.00 8.99
N THR A 577 9.59 -3.67 8.20
CA THR A 577 8.79 -3.04 7.16
C THR A 577 7.31 -3.02 7.53
N THR A 578 6.53 -2.07 6.98
CA THR A 578 5.05 -2.13 7.08
C THR A 578 4.41 -2.94 5.97
N ARG A 579 5.20 -3.66 5.17
CA ARG A 579 4.75 -4.27 3.92
C ARG A 579 4.46 -5.77 4.01
N SER A 580 4.36 -6.33 5.22
CA SER A 580 3.93 -7.71 5.45
C SER A 580 3.39 -7.85 6.89
N ASP A 581 2.79 -9.00 7.21
CA ASP A 581 1.88 -9.19 8.35
C ASP A 581 2.48 -8.92 9.74
N HIS A 582 3.79 -9.15 9.92
CA HIS A 582 4.50 -8.91 11.19
C HIS A 582 4.38 -7.47 11.70
N ALA A 583 4.09 -6.50 10.83
CA ALA A 583 4.04 -5.08 11.18
C ALA A 583 3.07 -4.77 12.34
N HIS A 584 1.96 -5.51 12.46
CA HIS A 584 0.98 -5.28 13.53
C HIS A 584 1.48 -5.74 14.91
N TRP A 585 2.28 -6.82 14.96
CA TRP A 585 2.93 -7.27 16.19
C TRP A 585 4.07 -6.34 16.60
N PHE A 586 4.85 -5.85 15.63
CA PHE A 586 5.88 -4.85 15.92
C PHE A 586 5.29 -3.57 16.53
N ARG A 587 4.16 -3.07 16.00
CA ARG A 587 3.45 -1.91 16.57
C ARG A 587 2.93 -2.15 17.99
N ARG A 588 2.71 -3.40 18.37
CA ARG A 588 2.32 -3.83 19.72
C ARG A 588 3.52 -4.11 20.63
N GLN A 589 4.74 -3.83 20.17
CA GLN A 589 5.98 -4.09 20.91
C GLN A 589 6.21 -5.59 21.18
N THR A 590 5.78 -6.45 20.25
CA THR A 590 6.13 -7.87 20.25
C THR A 590 7.39 -8.07 19.39
N PRO A 591 8.42 -8.80 19.87
CA PRO A 591 9.56 -9.20 19.05
C PRO A 591 9.13 -9.90 17.76
N VAL A 592 9.66 -9.48 16.62
CA VAL A 592 9.32 -10.06 15.31
C VAL A 592 10.56 -10.44 14.51
N LEU A 593 10.41 -11.47 13.69
CA LEU A 593 11.32 -11.76 12.58
C LEU A 593 10.55 -11.88 11.28
N PHE A 594 11.12 -11.33 10.22
CA PHE A 594 10.56 -11.40 8.88
C PHE A 594 11.50 -12.10 7.91
N PHE A 595 11.10 -13.26 7.40
CA PHE A 595 11.87 -14.05 6.44
C PHE A 595 11.38 -13.78 5.02
N PHE A 596 12.29 -13.37 4.14
CA PHE A 596 11.98 -12.90 2.79
C PHE A 596 13.13 -13.18 1.81
N THR A 597 12.85 -13.67 0.61
CA THR A 597 13.90 -13.94 -0.41
C THR A 597 14.10 -12.82 -1.44
N GLY A 598 13.35 -11.72 -1.31
CA GLY A 598 13.46 -10.58 -2.22
C GLY A 598 12.39 -10.58 -3.31
N VAL A 599 12.14 -9.41 -3.89
CA VAL A 599 11.26 -9.30 -5.07
C VAL A 599 11.95 -9.85 -6.32
N HIS A 600 11.16 -10.46 -7.20
CA HIS A 600 11.62 -11.05 -8.46
C HIS A 600 10.80 -10.55 -9.67
N PRO A 601 11.25 -10.77 -10.93
CA PRO A 601 10.57 -10.26 -12.12
C PRO A 601 9.10 -10.70 -12.25
N ASP A 602 8.74 -11.84 -11.65
CA ASP A 602 7.39 -12.40 -11.68
C ASP A 602 6.51 -11.98 -10.50
N TYR A 603 7.00 -11.13 -9.59
CA TYR A 603 6.25 -10.64 -8.43
C TYR A 603 4.96 -9.95 -8.88
N HIS A 604 3.84 -10.38 -8.31
CA HIS A 604 2.48 -9.94 -8.66
C HIS A 604 2.10 -10.22 -10.13
N ARG A 605 2.53 -11.36 -10.70
CA ARG A 605 2.26 -11.75 -12.09
C ARG A 605 1.93 -13.24 -12.22
N ALA A 606 1.28 -13.60 -13.32
CA ALA A 606 1.06 -14.99 -13.76
C ALA A 606 2.35 -15.78 -14.10
N GLY A 607 3.52 -15.23 -13.79
CA GLY A 607 4.79 -15.93 -13.88
C GLY A 607 5.25 -16.53 -12.55
N ASP A 608 4.60 -16.15 -11.44
CA ASP A 608 4.91 -16.69 -10.11
C ASP A 608 4.30 -18.08 -9.94
N GLU A 609 5.00 -19.05 -10.53
CA GLU A 609 4.53 -20.42 -10.75
C GLU A 609 5.40 -21.45 -10.03
N ILE A 610 4.82 -22.62 -9.78
CA ILE A 610 5.48 -23.71 -9.05
C ILE A 610 6.85 -24.11 -9.62
N ASP A 611 7.02 -24.04 -10.94
CA ASP A 611 8.26 -24.41 -11.63
C ASP A 611 9.44 -23.48 -11.28
N GLU A 612 9.16 -22.32 -10.71
CA GLU A 612 10.16 -21.32 -10.31
C GLU A 612 10.67 -21.48 -8.87
N ILE A 613 10.08 -22.40 -8.08
CA ILE A 613 10.44 -22.63 -6.68
C ILE A 613 11.79 -23.36 -6.57
N ASP A 614 12.70 -22.79 -5.78
CA ASP A 614 13.95 -23.42 -5.35
C ASP A 614 13.69 -24.37 -4.19
N VAL A 615 13.46 -25.64 -4.50
CA VAL A 615 13.12 -26.68 -3.50
C VAL A 615 14.23 -26.88 -2.46
N GLU A 616 15.51 -26.72 -2.83
CA GLU A 616 16.64 -26.87 -1.92
C GLU A 616 16.76 -25.65 -1.00
N GLY A 617 16.61 -24.45 -1.57
CA GLY A 617 16.50 -23.20 -0.81
C GLY A 617 15.34 -23.23 0.18
N LEU A 618 14.14 -23.60 -0.27
CA LEU A 618 12.93 -23.75 0.57
C LEU A 618 13.16 -24.72 1.74
N GLY A 619 13.82 -25.86 1.49
CA GLY A 619 14.18 -26.80 2.55
C GLY A 619 15.18 -26.23 3.56
N SER A 620 16.16 -25.46 3.09
CA SER A 620 17.18 -24.83 3.94
C SER A 620 16.58 -23.73 4.82
N ILE A 621 15.72 -22.88 4.25
CA ILE A 621 14.96 -21.87 4.98
C ILE A 621 14.02 -22.55 5.99
N GLY A 622 13.28 -23.57 5.55
CA GLY A 622 12.37 -24.32 6.44
C GLY A 622 13.09 -24.93 7.63
N GLN A 623 14.28 -25.50 7.45
CA GLN A 623 15.03 -26.06 8.57
C GLN A 623 15.53 -24.98 9.54
N LEU A 624 15.99 -23.84 9.03
CA LEU A 624 16.37 -22.69 9.86
C LEU A 624 15.19 -22.23 10.72
N VAL A 625 14.02 -22.04 10.10
CA VAL A 625 12.80 -21.60 10.81
C VAL A 625 12.37 -22.67 11.82
N SER A 626 12.44 -23.96 11.48
CA SER A 626 12.14 -25.06 12.40
C SER A 626 13.04 -25.03 13.65
N ASP A 627 14.35 -24.85 13.45
CA ASP A 627 15.32 -24.80 14.54
C ASP A 627 15.12 -23.56 15.42
N LEU A 628 14.84 -22.40 14.81
CA LEU A 628 14.46 -21.17 15.51
C LEU A 628 13.19 -21.35 16.35
N VAL A 629 12.10 -21.81 15.74
CA VAL A 629 10.81 -22.01 16.40
C VAL A 629 10.91 -23.06 17.50
N PHE A 630 11.73 -24.10 17.32
CA PHE A 630 11.96 -25.10 18.35
C PHE A 630 12.59 -24.48 19.60
N ARG A 631 13.60 -23.61 19.42
CA ARG A 631 14.26 -22.94 20.55
C ARG A 631 13.34 -21.96 21.25
N LEU A 632 12.55 -21.19 20.50
CA LEU A 632 11.50 -20.35 21.06
C LEU A 632 10.45 -21.19 21.80
N GLY A 633 10.02 -22.31 21.24
CA GLY A 633 9.05 -23.23 21.84
C GLY A 633 9.56 -23.89 23.13
N GLU A 634 10.85 -24.20 23.23
CA GLU A 634 11.51 -24.74 24.43
C GLU A 634 11.81 -23.66 25.50
N GLY A 635 11.35 -22.42 25.30
CA GLY A 635 11.42 -21.37 26.32
C GLY A 635 12.62 -20.43 26.22
N TYR A 636 13.30 -20.35 25.06
CA TYR A 636 14.36 -19.35 24.86
C TYR A 636 13.83 -17.94 25.13
N ALA A 637 14.47 -17.19 26.03
CA ALA A 637 13.99 -15.87 26.43
C ALA A 637 14.17 -14.86 25.29
N ILE A 638 13.07 -14.23 24.89
CA ILE A 638 13.03 -13.16 23.90
C ILE A 638 12.18 -12.04 24.50
N GLU A 639 12.77 -10.85 24.58
CA GLU A 639 12.13 -9.66 25.14
C GLU A 639 12.18 -8.53 24.12
N TRP A 640 11.19 -7.65 24.16
CA TRP A 640 11.16 -6.46 23.33
C TRP A 640 12.32 -5.52 23.67
N GLY A 641 13.07 -5.11 22.65
CA GLY A 641 14.13 -4.10 22.75
C GLY A 641 13.60 -2.67 22.65
N GLU A 642 14.16 -1.73 23.43
CA GLU A 642 13.90 -0.31 23.21
C GLU A 642 14.55 0.15 21.89
N LEU A 643 13.74 0.67 20.97
CA LEU A 643 14.21 1.12 19.65
C LEU A 643 14.88 2.49 19.73
N GLY A 644 16.09 2.60 19.17
CA GLY A 644 16.77 3.87 18.95
C GLY A 644 16.19 4.69 17.78
N PRO A 645 16.63 5.95 17.61
CA PRO A 645 16.24 6.78 16.47
C PRO A 645 16.60 6.11 15.14
N GLY A 646 15.60 5.80 14.31
CA GLY A 646 15.78 5.15 13.02
C GLY A 646 15.75 3.62 13.04
N GLU A 647 15.66 2.99 14.22
CA GLU A 647 15.67 1.52 14.37
C GLU A 647 14.27 0.89 14.29
N GLY A 648 13.26 1.66 13.89
CA GLY A 648 11.86 1.24 13.86
C GLY A 648 11.39 0.71 12.51
N ILE A 649 10.21 1.19 12.13
CA ILE A 649 9.55 0.83 10.89
C ILE A 649 10.17 1.64 9.72
N GLY A 650 10.86 0.94 8.83
CA GLY A 650 11.36 1.44 7.56
C GLY A 650 10.30 1.43 6.45
N ARG A 651 10.57 2.17 5.37
CA ARG A 651 9.68 2.26 4.19
C ARG A 651 9.93 1.16 3.15
N GLY A 652 11.10 0.53 3.17
CA GLY A 652 11.53 -0.49 2.22
C GLY A 652 11.24 -1.91 2.70
N LEU A 653 11.48 -2.88 1.83
CA LEU A 653 11.62 -4.30 2.17
C LEU A 653 13.03 -4.57 2.71
N PRO A 654 13.24 -5.73 3.37
CA PRO A 654 14.56 -6.08 3.87
C PRO A 654 15.67 -5.99 2.83
N GLY A 655 16.70 -5.20 3.15
CA GLY A 655 17.86 -4.97 2.27
C GLY A 655 17.74 -3.78 1.32
N ASP A 656 16.61 -3.05 1.31
CA ASP A 656 16.45 -1.83 0.52
C ASP A 656 17.29 -0.65 1.06
N ASP A 657 17.60 -0.66 2.36
CA ASP A 657 18.43 0.35 3.03
C ASP A 657 19.71 -0.29 3.59
N GLU A 658 20.86 0.00 2.97
CA GLU A 658 22.13 -0.56 3.44
C GLU A 658 22.50 -0.12 4.87
N SER A 659 21.94 1.00 5.36
CA SER A 659 22.25 1.53 6.69
C SER A 659 21.57 0.77 7.83
N THR A 660 20.52 -0.01 7.53
CA THR A 660 19.79 -0.85 8.50
C THR A 660 20.35 -2.28 8.57
N ILE A 661 21.30 -2.64 7.70
CA ILE A 661 21.91 -3.97 7.70
C ILE A 661 22.82 -4.14 8.92
N VAL A 662 22.48 -5.09 9.78
CA VAL A 662 23.22 -5.42 11.01
C VAL A 662 24.39 -6.35 10.72
N LYS A 663 24.15 -7.37 9.88
CA LYS A 663 25.13 -8.42 9.58
C LYS A 663 24.80 -9.08 8.25
N VAL A 664 25.83 -9.42 7.46
CA VAL A 664 25.68 -10.29 6.30
C VAL A 664 26.59 -11.50 6.51
N VAL A 665 26.06 -12.71 6.31
CA VAL A 665 26.82 -13.95 6.35
C VAL A 665 26.79 -14.65 5.00
N GLY A 666 27.92 -15.22 4.61
CA GLY A 666 28.04 -16.07 3.43
C GLY A 666 27.47 -17.47 3.68
N ALA A 667 27.37 -18.26 2.61
CA ALA A 667 26.96 -19.67 2.68
C ALA A 667 27.85 -20.52 3.61
N ASP A 668 29.12 -20.15 3.77
CA ASP A 668 30.06 -20.77 4.70
C ASP A 668 29.88 -20.35 6.17
N GLY A 669 28.87 -19.52 6.46
CA GLY A 669 28.56 -18.99 7.79
C GLY A 669 29.51 -17.90 8.25
N GLN A 670 30.46 -17.46 7.40
CA GLN A 670 31.39 -16.38 7.75
C GLN A 670 30.78 -15.01 7.44
N PRO A 671 31.04 -13.97 8.26
CA PRO A 671 30.68 -12.60 7.93
C PRO A 671 31.32 -12.15 6.60
N LEU A 672 30.57 -11.36 5.81
CA LEU A 672 31.02 -10.82 4.51
C LEU A 672 31.45 -9.36 4.57
#